data_AF-A0A0D9VIQ8-F1
#
_entry.id   AF-A0A0D9VIQ8-F1
#
_cell.length_a   1.000
_cell.length_b   1.000
_cell.length_c   1.000
_cell.angle_alpha   90.00
_cell.angle_beta   90.00
_cell.angle_gamma   90.00
#
_symmetry.space_group_name_H-M   'P 1'
#
loop_
_entity.id
_entity.type
_entity.pdbx_description
1 polymer ?
#
loop_
_entity_poly.entity_id
_entity_poly.type
_entity_poly.pdbx_seq_one_letter_code
_entity_poly.pdbx_strand_id
1 'polypeptide(L)'
;MGIVETWMREKPIRTFLSQLSTRRAAVGAAAALIASSAAASGDGETGDRSIPQLSPIANSVVSRCSRVLALAIETLQQNFEVDFPDSCKESNTYAKEFLEYCCHKALHEVTARPDYLSDKNLRRLMFDVMLAWETPGAVADDASLENVNDKKTVGLGAFARIAPSCPIIADLVTVHNLFDALTCSSGGRLHFFVFDKYIKSLDKVFRSVKGIMQSPLASSFKLDAGECILAMDGDRPIHPVFQHIGISAWPGRLILTTHALYFQSIKVGYGDKIVKYDLATDADQIIKRDFTGPLGVRLFDKAVMYKSSTLTEPIYFDFPELGGPSRRDYWLAITREVLQVNRFIRKFNLGDIQRAEAHSKAILGILRYSAVKEAFHISPSHFKTTLPFSLAEKLPKGDMVLKALYDNYFQLLDTSLSHLATESPVDNRLQSHSLPFSLYALSRMGFILLKRKDEAQSEISFCAVCSGVTKSLEAALEESICYSERIEAARATIDQVKVEGVDANLALMQELLFPFIHVVKLIYSLTKWDDPLKSFLFLAFTMYVIQRGIVGYILPLSFLVFAVVMLWHKYNGREQLLGVLEDAISKLEETLQAVNIVLLKFRAVLFAAVPKTTEMVAVAFLAAAALLVFLPWRHLFLMAVLEVYTREMPLRKQNTEKFRRRIREWSTYLHSGKELVRESADGMAGASSPAAITCRAAVAWAPGQPLVMEEVEVAPPEAKEIRVKVVSTSICRSDVNQWQSTPLIDYAISETQAQPDLFPRIFGHEASGVVESVGEGVTEFRVGDHVLTVFIGECMSCKHCVSGKSNMCQKLGLERKGVMHSDQKTRFSIRGKPVYHYCAVSSFSEYTVVHSGCAVKVSPSMPMDRICLLSCGVSAGLGAAWNVADISEGSSVVIFGLGTVGLSVAQGAKMRGASIIIGVDTNSEKQEKGKAFGVTDFINPAELNEPVQQVVKRLTNGGADYSFECVGDTGVVSTALQSCSDGWGLTITLGVPKAKPEVSAHYGLLLSGRTLKGSLFGGWRPKSDLPLLVEKYGNKEIQVDGLVTHDMPFSDINKALELMLENKCLRCVVHMPR
;
A
#
# COMPACT_ATOMS: atom_id res chain seq x y z
N MET A 1 56.38 -6.99 -22.50
CA MET A 1 55.78 -7.05 -23.85
C MET A 1 55.73 -8.46 -24.47
N GLY A 2 56.25 -9.53 -23.84
CA GLY A 2 56.22 -10.89 -24.41
C GLY A 2 55.12 -11.85 -23.91
N ILE A 3 54.16 -11.39 -23.08
CA ILE A 3 53.05 -12.24 -22.56
C ILE A 3 51.74 -11.98 -23.32
N VAL A 4 51.63 -10.84 -24.01
CA VAL A 4 50.42 -10.45 -24.75
C VAL A 4 50.41 -11.00 -26.18
N GLU A 5 51.58 -11.29 -26.76
CA GLU A 5 51.67 -11.91 -28.10
C GLU A 5 51.37 -13.42 -28.11
N THR A 6 51.59 -14.12 -27.00
CA THR A 6 51.31 -15.55 -26.88
C THR A 6 49.80 -15.83 -26.73
N TRP A 7 49.05 -14.88 -26.16
CA TRP A 7 47.59 -15.02 -25.98
C TRP A 7 46.78 -14.75 -27.25
N MET A 8 47.35 -14.05 -28.24
CA MET A 8 46.67 -13.73 -29.50
C MET A 8 46.85 -14.78 -30.61
N ARG A 9 47.64 -15.85 -30.42
CA ARG A 9 47.95 -16.84 -31.48
C ARG A 9 47.30 -18.22 -31.37
N GLU A 10 46.66 -18.59 -30.27
CA GLU A 10 45.97 -19.90 -30.20
C GLU A 10 44.46 -19.74 -30.28
N LYS A 11 43.89 -20.45 -31.26
CA LYS A 11 42.49 -20.49 -31.75
C LYS A 11 41.48 -21.07 -30.72
N PRO A 12 40.50 -20.29 -30.20
CA PRO A 12 39.23 -20.90 -29.77
C PRO A 12 38.00 -20.17 -30.32
N ILE A 13 38.13 -18.93 -30.83
CA ILE A 13 36.99 -18.09 -31.20
C ILE A 13 36.47 -18.41 -32.61
N ARG A 14 37.37 -18.74 -33.57
CA ARG A 14 36.93 -19.18 -34.91
C ARG A 14 36.25 -20.55 -34.88
N THR A 15 36.70 -21.46 -34.01
CA THR A 15 36.08 -22.78 -33.81
C THR A 15 34.72 -22.65 -33.11
N PHE A 16 34.60 -21.73 -32.15
CA PHE A 16 33.35 -21.45 -31.46
C PHE A 16 32.31 -20.78 -32.38
N LEU A 17 32.72 -19.82 -33.22
CA LEU A 17 31.83 -19.17 -34.17
C LEU A 17 31.43 -20.07 -35.36
N SER A 18 32.30 -20.99 -35.80
CA SER A 18 31.91 -21.99 -36.81
C SER A 18 30.98 -23.06 -36.26
N GLN A 19 31.09 -23.41 -34.97
CA GLN A 19 30.16 -24.32 -34.27
C GLN A 19 28.79 -23.68 -34.02
N LEU A 20 28.73 -22.36 -33.82
CA LEU A 20 27.47 -21.61 -33.70
C LEU A 20 26.75 -21.45 -35.05
N SER A 21 27.47 -21.30 -36.17
CA SER A 21 26.85 -21.25 -37.50
C SER A 21 26.35 -22.62 -37.96
N THR A 22 27.08 -23.71 -37.67
CA THR A 22 26.62 -25.09 -37.95
C THR A 22 25.46 -25.51 -37.04
N ARG A 23 25.40 -25.07 -35.77
CA ARG A 23 24.23 -25.30 -34.91
C ARG A 23 22.99 -24.53 -35.37
N ARG A 24 23.13 -23.30 -35.89
CA ARG A 24 22.00 -22.55 -36.47
C ARG A 24 21.48 -23.18 -37.77
N ALA A 25 22.37 -23.69 -38.61
CA ALA A 25 21.99 -24.43 -39.83
C ALA A 25 21.34 -25.79 -39.52
N ALA A 26 21.80 -26.51 -38.49
CA ALA A 26 21.23 -27.78 -38.06
C ALA A 26 19.84 -27.62 -37.39
N VAL A 27 19.64 -26.55 -36.61
CA VAL A 27 18.33 -26.23 -36.01
C VAL A 27 17.34 -25.72 -37.07
N GLY A 28 17.82 -24.98 -38.08
CA GLY A 28 17.01 -24.58 -39.24
C GLY A 28 16.61 -25.76 -40.14
N ALA A 29 17.51 -26.71 -40.36
CA ALA A 29 17.24 -27.92 -41.14
C ALA A 29 16.33 -28.92 -40.39
N ALA A 30 16.46 -29.05 -39.06
CA ALA A 30 15.57 -29.88 -38.25
C ALA A 30 14.14 -29.32 -38.17
N ALA A 31 13.99 -27.98 -38.10
CA ALA A 31 12.68 -27.32 -38.16
C ALA A 31 12.03 -27.46 -39.55
N ALA A 32 12.82 -27.43 -40.63
CA ALA A 32 12.34 -27.64 -42.00
C ALA A 32 11.95 -29.10 -42.30
N LEU A 33 12.67 -30.09 -41.73
CA LEU A 33 12.36 -31.52 -41.85
C LEU A 33 11.11 -31.93 -41.05
N ILE A 34 10.86 -31.31 -39.89
CA ILE A 34 9.63 -31.52 -39.11
C ILE A 34 8.43 -30.83 -39.79
N ALA A 35 8.65 -29.68 -40.46
CA ALA A 35 7.62 -29.04 -41.26
C ALA A 35 7.31 -29.78 -42.56
N SER A 36 8.29 -30.48 -43.16
CA SER A 36 8.08 -31.22 -44.41
C SER A 36 7.56 -32.65 -44.22
N SER A 37 7.74 -33.28 -43.04
CA SER A 37 7.14 -34.60 -42.75
C SER A 37 5.66 -34.54 -42.40
N ALA A 38 5.12 -33.36 -42.11
CA ALA A 38 3.69 -33.13 -41.89
C ALA A 38 2.93 -32.75 -43.19
N ALA A 39 3.64 -32.60 -44.32
CA ALA A 39 3.07 -32.17 -45.61
C ALA A 39 3.02 -33.28 -46.67
N ALA A 40 3.30 -34.54 -46.30
CA ALA A 40 3.34 -35.65 -47.24
C ALA A 40 2.69 -36.92 -46.65
N SER A 41 1.41 -36.83 -46.29
CA SER A 41 0.53 -37.99 -46.20
C SER A 41 -0.93 -37.55 -46.36
N GLY A 42 -1.42 -37.64 -47.60
CA GLY A 42 -2.82 -37.90 -47.92
C GLY A 42 -3.81 -36.75 -47.70
N ASP A 43 -4.25 -36.18 -48.82
CA ASP A 43 -5.56 -35.55 -48.96
C ASP A 43 -6.64 -36.40 -48.27
N GLY A 44 -7.23 -35.84 -47.21
CA GLY A 44 -8.35 -36.39 -46.49
C GLY A 44 -8.99 -35.28 -45.68
N GLU A 45 -10.10 -34.76 -46.17
CA GLU A 45 -10.97 -33.82 -45.46
C GLU A 45 -11.22 -34.32 -44.01
N THR A 46 -10.62 -33.66 -43.01
CA THR A 46 -11.04 -33.81 -41.62
C THR A 46 -11.82 -32.56 -41.27
N GLY A 47 -13.13 -32.61 -41.53
CA GLY A 47 -14.06 -31.56 -41.17
C GLY A 47 -14.00 -31.29 -39.67
N ASP A 48 -14.03 -30.00 -39.32
CA ASP A 48 -14.36 -29.49 -37.98
C ASP A 48 -15.70 -30.12 -37.54
N ARG A 49 -15.65 -31.26 -36.84
CA ARG A 49 -16.83 -31.86 -36.20
C ARG A 49 -16.85 -31.43 -34.75
N SER A 50 -17.70 -30.45 -34.45
CA SER A 50 -18.04 -30.05 -33.09
C SER A 50 -18.88 -31.14 -32.41
N ILE A 51 -18.57 -31.48 -31.16
CA ILE A 51 -19.42 -32.32 -30.32
C ILE A 51 -20.67 -31.50 -29.97
N PRO A 52 -21.89 -31.91 -30.39
CA PRO A 52 -23.11 -31.12 -30.24
C PRO A 52 -23.48 -30.79 -28.78
N GLN A 53 -23.05 -31.63 -27.85
CA GLN A 53 -23.32 -31.47 -26.42
C GLN A 53 -22.44 -30.39 -25.76
N LEU A 54 -21.38 -29.92 -26.43
CA LEU A 54 -20.41 -28.97 -25.88
C LEU A 54 -20.61 -27.55 -26.43
N SER A 55 -20.34 -26.54 -25.60
CA SER A 55 -20.32 -25.14 -26.02
C SER A 55 -19.21 -24.85 -27.06
N PRO A 56 -19.26 -23.74 -27.82
CA PRO A 56 -18.21 -23.39 -28.78
C PRO A 56 -16.82 -23.25 -28.13
N ILE A 57 -16.75 -22.71 -26.91
CA ILE A 57 -15.49 -22.58 -26.16
C ILE A 57 -15.00 -23.94 -25.65
N ALA A 58 -15.90 -24.83 -25.22
CA ALA A 58 -15.54 -26.18 -24.79
C ALA A 58 -15.04 -27.04 -25.97
N ASN A 59 -15.69 -26.98 -27.13
CA ASN A 59 -15.22 -27.63 -28.35
C ASN A 59 -13.82 -27.12 -28.78
N SER A 60 -13.59 -25.81 -28.70
CA SER A 60 -12.26 -25.22 -28.97
C SER A 60 -11.18 -25.72 -28.01
N VAL A 61 -11.50 -25.85 -26.72
CA VAL A 61 -10.59 -26.39 -25.70
C VAL A 61 -10.31 -27.88 -25.94
N VAL A 62 -11.32 -28.70 -26.21
CA VAL A 62 -11.16 -30.13 -26.51
C VAL A 62 -10.29 -30.35 -27.74
N SER A 63 -10.49 -29.57 -28.82
CA SER A 63 -9.62 -29.60 -30.01
C SER A 63 -8.16 -29.24 -29.69
N ARG A 64 -7.92 -28.28 -28.78
CA ARG A 64 -6.56 -27.96 -28.31
C ARG A 64 -5.97 -29.09 -27.47
N CYS A 65 -6.74 -29.72 -26.59
CA CYS A 65 -6.30 -30.88 -25.82
C CYS A 65 -5.97 -32.07 -26.73
N SER A 66 -6.80 -32.35 -27.74
CA SER A 66 -6.56 -33.36 -28.78
C SER A 66 -5.23 -33.14 -29.51
N ARG A 67 -4.93 -31.90 -29.90
CA ARG A 67 -3.63 -31.54 -30.51
C ARG A 67 -2.44 -31.73 -29.58
N VAL A 68 -2.60 -31.43 -28.29
CA VAL A 68 -1.55 -31.66 -27.27
C VAL A 68 -1.29 -33.16 -27.09
N LEU A 69 -2.36 -33.97 -27.10
CA LEU A 69 -2.30 -35.42 -26.90
C LEU A 69 -1.97 -36.21 -28.16
N ALA A 70 -2.00 -35.58 -29.35
CA ALA A 70 -1.90 -36.24 -30.65
C ALA A 70 -2.93 -37.39 -30.83
N LEU A 71 -4.14 -37.22 -30.28
CA LEU A 71 -5.25 -38.17 -30.38
C LEU A 71 -6.45 -37.54 -31.09
N ALA A 72 -7.18 -38.31 -31.90
CA ALA A 72 -8.44 -37.86 -32.49
C ALA A 72 -9.50 -37.59 -31.40
N ILE A 73 -10.40 -36.65 -31.65
CA ILE A 73 -11.45 -36.25 -30.68
C ILE A 73 -12.39 -37.43 -30.40
N GLU A 74 -12.72 -38.23 -31.41
CA GLU A 74 -13.56 -39.42 -31.31
C GLU A 74 -12.91 -40.49 -30.42
N THR A 75 -11.59 -40.67 -30.55
CA THR A 75 -10.83 -41.60 -29.69
C THR A 75 -10.79 -41.11 -28.24
N LEU A 76 -10.68 -39.79 -28.02
CA LEU A 76 -10.75 -39.22 -26.67
C LEU A 76 -12.13 -39.40 -26.03
N GLN A 77 -13.20 -39.22 -26.81
CA GLN A 77 -14.56 -39.46 -26.36
C GLN A 77 -14.81 -40.94 -26.06
N GLN A 78 -14.40 -41.85 -26.95
CA GLN A 78 -14.49 -43.29 -26.73
C GLN A 78 -13.73 -43.73 -25.47
N ASN A 79 -12.51 -43.24 -25.26
CA ASN A 79 -11.73 -43.54 -24.07
C ASN A 79 -12.44 -43.05 -22.79
N PHE A 80 -13.04 -41.85 -22.81
CA PHE A 80 -13.82 -41.35 -21.68
C PHE A 80 -15.05 -42.21 -21.38
N GLU A 81 -15.80 -42.60 -22.41
CA GLU A 81 -17.02 -43.41 -22.27
C GLU A 81 -16.72 -44.84 -21.78
N VAL A 82 -15.55 -45.38 -22.12
CA VAL A 82 -15.05 -46.66 -21.60
C VAL A 82 -14.59 -46.53 -20.15
N ASP A 83 -13.88 -45.46 -19.81
CA ASP A 83 -13.33 -45.22 -18.46
C ASP A 83 -14.44 -44.84 -17.45
N PHE A 84 -15.53 -44.20 -17.90
CA PHE A 84 -16.61 -43.66 -17.04
C PHE A 84 -18.04 -43.96 -17.56
N PRO A 85 -18.46 -45.24 -17.64
CA PRO A 85 -19.74 -45.63 -18.25
C PRO A 85 -20.99 -45.13 -17.51
N ASP A 86 -20.92 -44.87 -16.20
CA ASP A 86 -22.05 -44.37 -15.42
C ASP A 86 -22.27 -42.86 -15.55
N SER A 87 -21.20 -42.07 -15.78
CA SER A 87 -21.29 -40.62 -16.02
C SER A 87 -22.08 -40.27 -17.29
N CYS A 88 -22.03 -41.17 -18.28
CA CYS A 88 -22.70 -41.02 -19.57
C CYS A 88 -24.24 -41.08 -19.48
N LYS A 89 -24.78 -41.49 -18.32
CA LYS A 89 -26.24 -41.56 -18.07
C LYS A 89 -26.82 -40.22 -17.60
N GLU A 90 -25.99 -39.30 -17.07
CA GLU A 90 -26.41 -37.99 -16.59
C GLU A 90 -26.00 -36.88 -17.58
N SER A 91 -26.92 -36.49 -18.46
CA SER A 91 -26.66 -35.51 -19.54
C SER A 91 -26.17 -34.13 -19.05
N ASN A 92 -26.43 -33.76 -17.79
CA ASN A 92 -26.08 -32.44 -17.24
C ASN A 92 -24.63 -32.36 -16.70
N THR A 93 -23.99 -33.48 -16.39
CA THR A 93 -22.62 -33.55 -15.83
C THR A 93 -21.60 -34.00 -16.86
N TYR A 94 -22.02 -34.76 -17.88
CA TYR A 94 -21.19 -35.26 -18.97
C TYR A 94 -20.22 -34.22 -19.55
N ALA A 95 -20.71 -33.03 -19.91
CA ALA A 95 -19.90 -31.99 -20.55
C ALA A 95 -18.76 -31.47 -19.64
N LYS A 96 -18.99 -31.38 -18.32
CA LYS A 96 -17.96 -30.96 -17.36
C LYS A 96 -16.95 -32.07 -17.12
N GLU A 97 -17.42 -33.30 -16.92
CA GLU A 97 -16.57 -34.44 -16.63
C GLU A 97 -15.69 -34.81 -17.83
N PHE A 98 -16.23 -34.73 -19.05
CA PHE A 98 -15.45 -34.91 -20.27
C PHE A 98 -14.40 -33.80 -20.46
N LEU A 99 -14.76 -32.53 -20.21
CA LEU A 99 -13.82 -31.42 -20.28
C LEU A 99 -12.69 -31.56 -19.24
N GLU A 100 -13.01 -31.97 -18.01
CA GLU A 100 -12.03 -32.28 -16.97
C GLU A 100 -11.11 -33.42 -17.39
N TYR A 101 -11.65 -34.50 -17.95
CA TYR A 101 -10.88 -35.64 -18.45
C TYR A 101 -9.86 -35.21 -19.54
N CYS A 102 -10.34 -34.50 -20.56
CA CYS A 102 -9.48 -33.98 -21.63
C CYS A 102 -8.42 -33.02 -21.10
N CYS A 103 -8.79 -32.12 -20.19
CA CYS A 103 -7.87 -31.17 -19.58
C CYS A 103 -6.78 -31.88 -18.78
N HIS A 104 -7.15 -32.83 -17.92
CA HIS A 104 -6.18 -33.56 -17.09
C HIS A 104 -5.17 -34.33 -17.92
N LYS A 105 -5.61 -35.06 -18.96
CA LYS A 105 -4.70 -35.75 -19.88
C LYS A 105 -3.77 -34.76 -20.59
N ALA A 106 -4.29 -33.66 -21.11
CA ALA A 106 -3.47 -32.66 -21.81
C ALA A 106 -2.48 -31.96 -20.86
N LEU A 107 -2.90 -31.60 -19.65
CA LEU A 107 -2.02 -30.98 -18.65
C LEU A 107 -0.93 -31.94 -18.19
N HIS A 108 -1.21 -33.24 -18.06
CA HIS A 108 -0.18 -34.24 -17.76
C HIS A 108 0.96 -34.19 -18.79
N GLU A 109 0.64 -34.27 -20.08
CA GLU A 109 1.66 -34.23 -21.14
C GLU A 109 2.45 -32.92 -21.16
N VAL A 110 1.78 -31.77 -20.97
CA VAL A 110 2.48 -30.48 -20.98
C VAL A 110 3.35 -30.30 -19.73
N THR A 111 2.88 -30.76 -18.57
CA THR A 111 3.62 -30.65 -17.30
C THR A 111 4.80 -31.62 -17.19
N ALA A 112 4.91 -32.59 -18.09
CA ALA A 112 6.10 -33.44 -18.21
C ALA A 112 7.37 -32.63 -18.56
N ARG A 113 7.25 -31.43 -19.14
CA ARG A 113 8.39 -30.60 -19.57
C ARG A 113 8.91 -29.70 -18.43
N PRO A 114 10.21 -29.67 -18.10
CA PRO A 114 10.72 -28.96 -16.91
C PRO A 114 10.49 -27.42 -16.89
N ASP A 115 10.24 -26.76 -18.03
CA ASP A 115 10.06 -25.30 -18.11
C ASP A 115 8.62 -24.87 -18.42
N TYR A 116 7.63 -25.74 -18.16
CA TYR A 116 6.25 -25.54 -18.61
C TYR A 116 5.58 -24.26 -18.08
N LEU A 117 5.94 -23.76 -16.89
CA LEU A 117 5.37 -22.53 -16.32
C LEU A 117 5.68 -21.29 -17.17
N SER A 118 6.79 -21.33 -17.91
CA SER A 118 7.20 -20.25 -18.81
C SER A 118 6.40 -20.24 -20.13
N ASP A 119 5.73 -21.35 -20.47
CA ASP A 119 4.95 -21.48 -21.70
C ASP A 119 3.65 -20.66 -21.65
N LYS A 120 3.57 -19.66 -22.54
CA LYS A 120 2.38 -18.81 -22.69
C LYS A 120 1.15 -19.60 -23.14
N ASN A 121 1.33 -20.63 -23.98
CA ASN A 121 0.24 -21.43 -24.53
C ASN A 121 -0.41 -22.28 -23.45
N LEU A 122 0.39 -22.82 -22.51
CA LEU A 122 -0.12 -23.53 -21.35
C LEU A 122 -0.93 -22.62 -20.43
N ARG A 123 -0.38 -21.46 -20.04
CA ARG A 123 -1.09 -20.51 -19.15
C ARG A 123 -2.43 -20.08 -19.75
N ARG A 124 -2.45 -19.87 -21.07
CA ARG A 124 -3.68 -19.54 -21.80
C ARG A 124 -4.63 -20.73 -21.88
N LEU A 125 -4.14 -21.93 -22.17
CA LEU A 125 -4.94 -23.17 -22.19
C LEU A 125 -5.63 -23.40 -20.85
N MET A 126 -4.91 -23.33 -19.72
CA MET A 126 -5.49 -23.51 -18.39
C MET A 126 -6.61 -22.51 -18.09
N PHE A 127 -6.41 -21.23 -18.44
CA PHE A 127 -7.45 -20.22 -18.23
C PHE A 127 -8.66 -20.44 -19.14
N ASP A 128 -8.45 -20.82 -20.41
CA ASP A 128 -9.53 -21.12 -21.34
C ASP A 128 -10.31 -22.38 -20.94
N VAL A 129 -9.65 -23.39 -20.33
CA VAL A 129 -10.34 -24.54 -19.73
C VAL A 129 -11.24 -24.08 -18.58
N MET A 130 -10.76 -23.22 -17.69
CA MET A 130 -11.57 -22.70 -16.58
C MET A 130 -12.81 -21.95 -17.11
N LEU A 131 -12.66 -21.15 -18.18
CA LEU A 131 -13.79 -20.49 -18.85
C LEU A 131 -14.75 -21.51 -19.48
N ALA A 132 -14.24 -22.52 -20.16
CA ALA A 132 -15.06 -23.57 -20.77
C ALA A 132 -15.82 -24.40 -19.73
N TRP A 133 -15.24 -24.59 -18.54
CA TRP A 133 -15.87 -25.32 -17.44
C TRP A 133 -17.05 -24.55 -16.81
N GLU A 134 -17.02 -23.20 -16.81
CA GLU A 134 -18.16 -22.40 -16.37
C GLU A 134 -19.38 -22.54 -17.28
N THR A 135 -19.16 -22.65 -18.60
CA THR A 135 -20.22 -22.79 -19.62
C THR A 135 -19.93 -23.99 -20.55
N PRO A 136 -20.14 -25.23 -20.06
CA PRO A 136 -19.68 -26.45 -20.75
C PRO A 136 -20.65 -26.95 -21.84
N GLY A 137 -21.97 -26.75 -21.68
CA GLY A 137 -23.02 -27.28 -22.56
C GLY A 137 -23.51 -26.30 -23.63
N ALA A 138 -24.19 -26.82 -24.67
CA ALA A 138 -24.72 -26.04 -25.79
C ALA A 138 -26.06 -25.32 -25.50
N VAL A 139 -26.73 -25.59 -24.38
CA VAL A 139 -28.04 -24.99 -24.02
C VAL A 139 -28.02 -24.43 -22.60
N ALA A 140 -27.95 -23.10 -22.48
CA ALA A 140 -28.58 -22.28 -21.43
C ALA A 140 -28.38 -20.77 -21.72
N ASP A 141 -29.51 -20.10 -21.95
CA ASP A 141 -29.82 -18.67 -21.92
C ASP A 141 -29.20 -17.68 -22.93
N ASP A 142 -30.06 -17.40 -23.91
CA ASP A 142 -30.04 -16.43 -25.00
C ASP A 142 -30.14 -14.96 -24.52
N ALA A 143 -29.33 -14.55 -23.53
CA ALA A 143 -29.43 -13.21 -22.94
C ALA A 143 -28.11 -12.39 -22.86
N SER A 144 -27.00 -12.82 -23.49
CA SER A 144 -25.75 -12.02 -23.41
C SER A 144 -24.77 -12.16 -24.58
N LEU A 145 -25.25 -12.49 -25.79
CA LEU A 145 -24.38 -12.63 -26.97
C LEU A 145 -24.06 -11.31 -27.71
N GLU A 146 -24.51 -10.16 -27.21
CA GLU A 146 -24.05 -8.84 -27.66
C GLU A 146 -23.18 -8.18 -26.57
N ASN A 147 -21.92 -8.61 -26.44
CA ASN A 147 -20.79 -7.81 -25.93
C ASN A 147 -19.48 -8.62 -26.02
N VAL A 148 -19.14 -9.05 -27.23
CA VAL A 148 -17.90 -9.76 -27.51
C VAL A 148 -16.80 -8.72 -27.76
N ASN A 149 -16.06 -8.33 -26.70
CA ASN A 149 -14.59 -8.39 -26.71
C ASN A 149 -13.79 -8.00 -25.43
N ASP A 150 -14.35 -7.81 -24.22
CA ASP A 150 -13.45 -7.41 -23.10
C ASP A 150 -13.68 -7.92 -21.65
N LYS A 151 -14.63 -8.83 -21.33
CA LYS A 151 -14.75 -9.34 -19.94
C LYS A 151 -15.16 -10.82 -19.81
N LYS A 152 -14.30 -11.76 -20.25
CA LYS A 152 -14.40 -13.16 -19.81
C LYS A 152 -13.58 -13.36 -18.53
N THR A 153 -14.25 -13.66 -17.42
CA THR A 153 -13.66 -13.88 -16.10
C THR A 153 -13.97 -15.29 -15.60
N VAL A 154 -13.20 -15.79 -14.63
CA VAL A 154 -13.36 -17.13 -14.03
C VAL A 154 -13.80 -17.01 -12.58
N GLY A 155 -14.77 -17.79 -12.17
CA GLY A 155 -15.27 -17.89 -10.79
C GLY A 155 -14.55 -18.93 -9.96
N LEU A 156 -14.82 -18.90 -8.66
CA LEU A 156 -14.18 -19.77 -7.67
C LEU A 156 -14.35 -21.26 -8.00
N GLY A 157 -15.54 -21.72 -8.39
CA GLY A 157 -15.80 -23.13 -8.67
C GLY A 157 -14.93 -23.70 -9.81
N ALA A 158 -14.83 -22.97 -10.92
CA ALA A 158 -13.98 -23.38 -12.04
C ALA A 158 -12.49 -23.36 -11.68
N PHE A 159 -12.03 -22.36 -10.93
CA PHE A 159 -10.66 -22.28 -10.47
C PHE A 159 -10.32 -23.39 -9.47
N ALA A 160 -11.19 -23.63 -8.48
CA ALA A 160 -11.03 -24.66 -7.46
C ALA A 160 -10.98 -26.07 -8.05
N ARG A 161 -11.64 -26.29 -9.19
CA ARG A 161 -11.66 -27.60 -9.85
C ARG A 161 -10.48 -27.84 -10.79
N ILE A 162 -10.09 -26.84 -11.59
CA ILE A 162 -9.08 -27.00 -12.66
C ILE A 162 -7.67 -26.65 -12.20
N ALA A 163 -7.50 -25.68 -11.31
CA ALA A 163 -6.16 -25.23 -10.90
C ALA A 163 -5.38 -26.29 -10.09
N PRO A 164 -5.99 -27.02 -9.13
CA PRO A 164 -5.29 -28.05 -8.35
C PRO A 164 -4.82 -29.26 -9.16
N SER A 165 -5.32 -29.44 -10.38
CA SER A 165 -4.81 -30.45 -11.33
C SER A 165 -3.34 -30.25 -11.67
N CYS A 166 -2.80 -29.06 -11.43
CA CYS A 166 -1.38 -28.77 -11.38
C CYS A 166 -0.98 -28.38 -9.94
N PRO A 167 -0.43 -29.31 -9.12
CA PRO A 167 -0.09 -29.05 -7.72
C PRO A 167 0.87 -27.88 -7.49
N ILE A 168 1.68 -27.53 -8.51
CA ILE A 168 2.56 -26.37 -8.44
C ILE A 168 1.75 -25.06 -8.45
N ILE A 169 0.65 -25.02 -9.19
CA ILE A 169 -0.16 -23.82 -9.40
C ILE A 169 -1.13 -23.60 -8.25
N ALA A 170 -1.84 -24.64 -7.81
CA ALA A 170 -2.76 -24.57 -6.70
C ALA A 170 -2.81 -25.88 -5.93
N ASP A 171 -3.27 -25.82 -4.69
CA ASP A 171 -3.42 -26.97 -3.81
C ASP A 171 -4.83 -27.00 -3.28
N LEU A 172 -5.41 -28.20 -3.24
CA LEU A 172 -6.81 -28.40 -2.92
C LEU A 172 -7.22 -27.81 -1.56
N VAL A 173 -6.34 -27.84 -0.55
CA VAL A 173 -6.63 -27.32 0.80
C VAL A 173 -6.66 -25.79 0.80
N THR A 174 -5.84 -25.15 -0.04
CA THR A 174 -5.61 -23.69 -0.03
C THR A 174 -6.24 -22.97 -1.22
N VAL A 175 -6.90 -23.68 -2.13
CA VAL A 175 -7.35 -23.14 -3.42
C VAL A 175 -8.34 -21.99 -3.27
N HIS A 176 -9.23 -22.06 -2.27
CA HIS A 176 -10.19 -21.01 -1.93
C HIS A 176 -9.46 -19.73 -1.48
N ASN A 177 -8.52 -19.87 -0.52
CA ASN A 177 -7.71 -18.76 -0.03
C ASN A 177 -6.80 -18.16 -1.13
N LEU A 178 -6.28 -19.00 -2.02
CA LEU A 178 -5.50 -18.55 -3.17
C LEU A 178 -6.39 -17.76 -4.15
N PHE A 179 -7.59 -18.25 -4.47
CA PHE A 179 -8.53 -17.53 -5.33
C PHE A 179 -8.91 -16.18 -4.73
N ASP A 180 -9.22 -16.14 -3.45
CA ASP A 180 -9.47 -14.90 -2.69
C ASP A 180 -8.29 -13.92 -2.78
N ALA A 181 -7.06 -14.41 -2.58
CA ALA A 181 -5.87 -13.58 -2.68
C ALA A 181 -5.67 -13.02 -4.10
N LEU A 182 -5.98 -13.81 -5.14
CA LEU A 182 -5.88 -13.37 -6.53
C LEU A 182 -7.03 -12.43 -6.94
N THR A 183 -8.22 -12.58 -6.34
CA THR A 183 -9.44 -11.85 -6.76
C THR A 183 -9.86 -10.73 -5.80
N CYS A 184 -9.09 -10.48 -4.74
CA CYS A 184 -9.35 -9.43 -3.75
C CYS A 184 -9.56 -8.04 -4.39
N SER A 185 -8.84 -7.73 -5.47
CA SER A 185 -8.99 -6.49 -6.23
C SER A 185 -10.07 -6.50 -7.31
N SER A 186 -10.68 -7.67 -7.58
CA SER A 186 -11.50 -7.94 -8.78
C SER A 186 -12.92 -8.40 -8.43
N GLY A 187 -13.39 -8.17 -7.20
CA GLY A 187 -14.76 -8.49 -6.78
C GLY A 187 -15.11 -9.98 -6.82
N GLY A 188 -14.14 -10.87 -6.57
CA GLY A 188 -14.39 -12.33 -6.54
C GLY A 188 -14.42 -13.01 -7.91
N ARG A 189 -13.95 -12.34 -8.97
CA ARG A 189 -13.79 -12.92 -10.32
C ARG A 189 -12.33 -12.84 -10.78
N LEU A 190 -11.79 -13.92 -11.32
CA LEU A 190 -10.41 -14.04 -11.75
C LEU A 190 -10.26 -13.64 -13.22
N HIS A 191 -9.41 -12.65 -13.47
CA HIS A 191 -9.04 -12.22 -14.82
C HIS A 191 -7.76 -12.91 -15.32
N PHE A 192 -7.64 -13.09 -16.64
CA PHE A 192 -6.47 -13.75 -17.23
C PHE A 192 -5.16 -13.03 -16.90
N PHE A 193 -5.14 -11.69 -16.89
CA PHE A 193 -3.92 -10.94 -16.60
C PHE A 193 -3.43 -11.14 -15.15
N VAL A 194 -4.35 -11.32 -14.20
CA VAL A 194 -4.03 -11.63 -12.80
C VAL A 194 -3.46 -13.04 -12.70
N PHE A 195 -4.12 -14.02 -13.34
CA PHE A 195 -3.64 -15.39 -13.40
C PHE A 195 -2.26 -15.49 -14.07
N ASP A 196 -2.06 -14.86 -15.23
CA ASP A 196 -0.77 -14.80 -15.94
C ASP A 196 0.32 -14.13 -15.09
N LYS A 197 0.00 -13.05 -14.38
CA LYS A 197 0.94 -12.39 -13.44
C LYS A 197 1.34 -13.32 -12.29
N TYR A 198 0.38 -14.02 -11.70
CA TYR A 198 0.63 -14.99 -10.62
C TYR A 198 1.57 -16.11 -11.09
N ILE A 199 1.29 -16.76 -12.22
CA ILE A 199 2.13 -17.86 -12.72
C ILE A 199 3.53 -17.38 -13.11
N LYS A 200 3.66 -16.18 -13.71
CA LYS A 200 4.97 -15.59 -14.00
C LYS A 200 5.78 -15.32 -12.73
N SER A 201 5.13 -14.82 -11.68
CA SER A 201 5.79 -14.62 -10.39
C SER A 201 6.19 -15.95 -9.75
N LEU A 202 5.35 -16.98 -9.89
CA LEU A 202 5.64 -18.32 -9.41
C LEU A 202 6.88 -18.93 -10.11
N ASP A 203 6.98 -18.82 -11.44
CA ASP A 203 8.18 -19.21 -12.20
C ASP A 203 9.44 -18.46 -11.73
N LYS A 204 9.32 -17.14 -11.48
CA LYS A 204 10.42 -16.32 -10.96
C LYS A 204 10.91 -16.79 -9.58
N VAL A 205 9.98 -16.97 -8.63
CA VAL A 205 10.29 -17.48 -7.28
C VAL A 205 10.94 -18.85 -7.37
N PHE A 206 10.40 -19.73 -8.22
CA PHE A 206 10.92 -21.07 -8.43
C PHE A 206 12.38 -21.07 -8.89
N ARG A 207 12.69 -20.28 -9.94
CA ARG A 207 14.06 -20.10 -10.44
C ARG A 207 14.99 -19.51 -9.38
N SER A 208 14.50 -18.59 -8.55
CA SER A 208 15.28 -18.00 -7.46
C SER A 208 15.68 -19.04 -6.42
N VAL A 209 14.73 -19.85 -5.93
CA VAL A 209 15.01 -20.90 -4.93
C VAL A 209 15.95 -21.96 -5.52
N LYS A 210 15.73 -22.37 -6.77
CA LYS A 210 16.63 -23.28 -7.49
C LYS A 210 18.05 -22.71 -7.59
N GLY A 211 18.20 -21.42 -7.89
CA GLY A 211 19.50 -20.75 -7.92
C GLY A 211 20.20 -20.73 -6.56
N ILE A 212 19.45 -20.55 -5.47
CA ILE A 212 19.99 -20.62 -4.10
C ILE A 212 20.52 -22.03 -3.80
N MET A 213 19.76 -23.07 -4.13
CA MET A 213 20.15 -24.47 -3.92
C MET A 213 21.38 -24.88 -4.73
N GLN A 214 21.54 -24.33 -5.93
CA GLN A 214 22.69 -24.60 -6.81
C GLN A 214 23.91 -23.73 -6.51
N SER A 215 23.80 -22.78 -5.58
CA SER A 215 24.90 -21.88 -5.26
C SER A 215 26.04 -22.61 -4.52
N PRO A 216 27.31 -22.19 -4.68
CA PRO A 216 28.45 -22.70 -3.89
C PRO A 216 28.31 -22.46 -2.39
N LEU A 217 27.33 -21.67 -1.99
CA LEU A 217 27.07 -21.28 -0.62
C LEU A 217 26.13 -22.31 0.07
N ALA A 218 25.30 -23.02 -0.69
CA ALA A 218 24.52 -24.14 -0.18
C ALA A 218 25.43 -25.30 0.28
N SER A 219 26.56 -25.52 -0.40
CA SER A 219 27.50 -26.59 -0.05
C SER A 219 28.32 -26.33 1.21
N SER A 220 28.36 -25.08 1.72
CA SER A 220 28.98 -24.79 3.02
C SER A 220 28.14 -25.22 4.23
N PHE A 221 26.85 -25.46 4.04
CA PHE A 221 25.96 -25.97 5.07
C PHE A 221 25.96 -27.50 5.00
N LYS A 222 26.30 -28.17 6.11
CA LYS A 222 26.18 -29.63 6.23
C LYS A 222 24.70 -30.00 6.39
N LEU A 223 23.95 -29.97 5.29
CA LEU A 223 22.53 -30.32 5.24
C LEU A 223 22.34 -31.84 5.40
N ASP A 224 21.28 -32.23 6.11
CA ASP A 224 20.90 -33.63 6.29
C ASP A 224 20.36 -34.23 4.97
N ALA A 225 20.35 -35.55 4.85
CA ALA A 225 19.87 -36.22 3.64
C ALA A 225 18.37 -35.94 3.42
N GLY A 226 18.01 -35.33 2.29
CA GLY A 226 16.63 -34.92 1.98
C GLY A 226 16.24 -33.53 2.51
N GLU A 227 17.18 -32.80 3.14
CA GLU A 227 16.99 -31.42 3.58
C GLU A 227 17.16 -30.43 2.42
N CYS A 228 16.19 -29.53 2.26
CA CYS A 228 16.13 -28.59 1.14
C CYS A 228 16.03 -27.14 1.64
N ILE A 229 16.78 -26.22 1.03
CA ILE A 229 16.75 -24.77 1.34
C ILE A 229 15.50 -24.13 0.73
N LEU A 230 14.74 -23.41 1.54
CA LEU A 230 13.47 -22.80 1.15
C LEU A 230 13.56 -21.28 1.01
N ALA A 231 14.28 -20.63 1.93
CA ALA A 231 14.44 -19.19 1.94
C ALA A 231 15.78 -18.78 2.59
N MET A 232 16.33 -17.65 2.14
CA MET A 232 17.56 -17.06 2.66
C MET A 232 17.39 -15.54 2.74
N ASP A 233 17.83 -14.94 3.85
CA ASP A 233 17.75 -13.51 4.08
C ASP A 233 18.94 -13.01 4.92
N GLY A 234 19.30 -11.73 4.83
CA GLY A 234 20.51 -11.18 5.44
C GLY A 234 21.80 -11.40 4.62
N ASP A 235 21.68 -11.78 3.34
CA ASP A 235 22.82 -11.94 2.41
C ASP A 235 23.43 -10.60 1.97
N ARG A 236 22.62 -9.53 1.95
CA ARG A 236 23.07 -8.19 1.57
C ARG A 236 23.54 -7.42 2.82
N PRO A 237 24.72 -6.77 2.80
CA PRO A 237 25.28 -6.05 3.96
C PRO A 237 24.39 -4.90 4.47
N ILE A 238 23.45 -4.43 3.66
CA ILE A 238 22.54 -3.31 3.97
C ILE A 238 21.29 -3.77 4.75
N HIS A 239 20.98 -5.09 4.77
CA HIS A 239 19.76 -5.62 5.38
C HIS A 239 20.01 -6.90 6.21
N PRO A 240 20.90 -6.89 7.22
CA PRO A 240 21.15 -8.07 8.04
C PRO A 240 19.90 -8.49 8.84
N VAL A 241 19.84 -9.77 9.21
CA VAL A 241 18.95 -10.26 10.26
C VAL A 241 19.75 -10.26 11.56
N PHE A 242 19.20 -9.69 12.63
CA PHE A 242 19.88 -9.66 13.93
C PHE A 242 19.39 -10.81 14.79
N GLN A 243 20.31 -11.66 15.23
CA GLN A 243 20.04 -12.66 16.24
C GLN A 243 20.31 -12.08 17.63
N HIS A 244 19.30 -12.07 18.49
CA HIS A 244 19.45 -11.70 19.88
C HIS A 244 19.53 -12.93 20.79
N ILE A 245 20.55 -12.94 21.63
CA ILE A 245 20.73 -13.90 22.73
C ILE A 245 20.95 -13.07 23.99
N GLY A 246 19.97 -13.10 24.91
CA GLY A 246 19.90 -12.15 26.03
C GLY A 246 19.88 -10.69 25.54
N ILE A 247 20.85 -9.90 26.02
CA ILE A 247 21.02 -8.49 25.64
C ILE A 247 21.90 -8.26 24.40
N SER A 248 22.54 -9.31 23.89
CA SER A 248 23.50 -9.22 22.78
C SER A 248 22.81 -9.43 21.44
N ALA A 249 23.15 -8.62 20.44
CA ALA A 249 22.64 -8.73 19.07
C ALA A 249 23.78 -9.02 18.09
N TRP A 250 23.60 -10.04 17.25
CA TRP A 250 24.59 -10.47 16.25
C TRP A 250 24.00 -10.32 14.86
N PRO A 251 24.58 -9.51 13.96
CA PRO A 251 24.14 -9.45 12.57
C PRO A 251 24.54 -10.73 11.84
N GLY A 252 23.64 -11.23 11.00
CA GLY A 252 23.90 -12.44 10.25
C GLY A 252 22.88 -12.71 9.17
N ARG A 253 23.10 -13.86 8.54
CA ARG A 253 22.23 -14.44 7.53
C ARG A 253 21.37 -15.53 8.14
N LEU A 254 20.08 -15.51 7.83
CA LEU A 254 19.10 -16.51 8.25
C LEU A 254 18.69 -17.35 7.05
N ILE A 255 18.67 -18.67 7.23
CA ILE A 255 18.29 -19.64 6.20
C ILE A 255 17.24 -20.56 6.78
N LEU A 256 16.15 -20.78 6.06
CA LEU A 256 15.13 -21.77 6.39
C LEU A 256 15.26 -22.97 5.46
N THR A 257 15.27 -24.17 6.04
CA THR A 257 15.18 -25.44 5.32
C THR A 257 13.90 -26.17 5.64
N THR A 258 13.68 -27.34 5.04
CA THR A 258 12.58 -28.26 5.39
C THR A 258 12.67 -28.83 6.80
N HIS A 259 13.82 -28.72 7.48
CA HIS A 259 14.07 -29.36 8.78
C HIS A 259 14.51 -28.39 9.87
N ALA A 260 15.11 -27.24 9.55
CA ALA A 260 15.71 -26.35 10.55
C ALA A 260 15.83 -24.89 10.08
N LEU A 261 16.08 -24.00 11.04
CA LEU A 261 16.60 -22.65 10.80
C LEU A 261 18.13 -22.65 11.01
N TYR A 262 18.88 -22.10 10.06
CA TYR A 262 20.32 -21.89 10.19
C TYR A 262 20.61 -20.40 10.29
N PHE A 263 21.43 -20.03 11.27
CA PHE A 263 21.94 -18.67 11.41
C PHE A 263 23.46 -18.65 11.25
N GLN A 264 23.94 -17.83 10.33
CA GLN A 264 25.37 -17.60 10.10
C GLN A 264 25.70 -16.16 10.48
N SER A 265 26.51 -15.96 11.52
CA SER A 265 26.94 -14.62 11.92
C SER A 265 27.92 -14.03 10.91
N ILE A 266 27.78 -12.74 10.59
CA ILE A 266 28.73 -12.00 9.76
C ILE A 266 29.74 -11.36 10.71
N LYS A 267 31.01 -11.81 10.76
CA LYS A 267 32.03 -11.22 11.66
C LYS A 267 33.39 -10.93 11.01
N VAL A 268 33.92 -9.78 11.42
CA VAL A 268 35.35 -9.42 11.39
C VAL A 268 36.01 -10.03 12.64
N GLY A 269 36.78 -11.11 12.50
CA GLY A 269 37.82 -11.49 13.47
C GLY A 269 37.65 -12.77 14.33
N TYR A 270 36.50 -13.44 14.37
CA TYR A 270 36.35 -14.77 14.99
C TYR A 270 35.46 -15.64 14.09
N GLY A 271 35.92 -16.87 13.77
CA GLY A 271 35.47 -17.69 12.63
C GLY A 271 33.97 -17.95 12.46
N ASP A 272 33.61 -18.39 11.24
CA ASP A 272 32.25 -18.67 10.74
C ASP A 272 31.51 -19.75 11.57
N LYS A 273 30.89 -19.36 12.68
CA LYS A 273 30.04 -20.26 13.47
C LYS A 273 28.62 -20.26 12.91
N ILE A 274 28.24 -21.34 12.24
CA ILE A 274 26.87 -21.62 11.82
C ILE A 274 26.14 -22.30 12.99
N VAL A 275 24.95 -21.79 13.34
CA VAL A 275 24.09 -22.37 14.38
C VAL A 275 22.82 -22.93 13.74
N LYS A 276 22.45 -24.17 14.10
CA LYS A 276 21.25 -24.88 13.64
C LYS A 276 20.19 -24.87 14.75
N TYR A 277 18.96 -24.50 14.40
CA TYR A 277 17.77 -24.56 15.25
C TYR A 277 16.80 -25.56 14.64
N ASP A 278 16.66 -26.72 15.26
CA ASP A 278 15.87 -27.82 14.73
C ASP A 278 14.35 -27.50 14.75
N LEU A 279 13.66 -27.83 13.66
CA LEU A 279 12.21 -27.76 13.50
C LEU A 279 11.58 -29.15 13.28
N ALA A 280 12.39 -30.20 13.10
CA ALA A 280 11.92 -31.51 12.71
C ALA A 280 11.70 -32.46 13.91
N THR A 281 12.65 -32.52 14.85
CA THR A 281 12.71 -33.60 15.85
C THR A 281 12.15 -33.22 17.22
N ASP A 282 12.36 -31.98 17.70
CA ASP A 282 11.89 -31.55 19.03
C ASP A 282 10.36 -31.30 19.07
N ALA A 283 9.68 -31.76 20.13
CA ALA A 283 8.23 -31.67 20.27
C ALA A 283 7.78 -30.31 20.83
N ASP A 284 8.61 -29.66 21.64
CA ASP A 284 8.26 -28.47 22.44
C ASP A 284 8.74 -27.16 21.82
N GLN A 285 8.77 -27.09 20.49
CA GLN A 285 9.16 -25.89 19.75
C GLN A 285 8.02 -24.86 19.75
N ILE A 286 8.35 -23.60 20.07
CA ILE A 286 7.41 -22.48 20.05
C ILE A 286 7.98 -21.37 19.18
N ILE A 287 7.20 -20.96 18.17
CA ILE A 287 7.53 -19.85 17.27
C ILE A 287 6.41 -18.82 17.26
N LYS A 288 6.69 -17.60 17.70
CA LYS A 288 5.70 -16.52 17.75
C LYS A 288 6.31 -15.14 17.52
N ARG A 289 5.42 -14.19 17.22
CA ARG A 289 5.72 -12.76 17.24
C ARG A 289 6.22 -12.36 18.61
N ASP A 290 7.23 -11.51 18.64
CA ASP A 290 7.68 -10.88 19.86
C ASP A 290 8.28 -9.49 19.59
N PHE A 291 8.37 -8.69 20.64
CA PHE A 291 8.96 -7.37 20.64
C PHE A 291 10.45 -7.43 20.96
N THR A 292 11.26 -6.62 20.29
CA THR A 292 12.71 -6.46 20.52
C THR A 292 13.09 -4.99 20.55
N GLY A 293 14.36 -4.68 20.85
CA GLY A 293 14.90 -3.32 20.88
C GLY A 293 16.31 -3.26 21.46
N PRO A 294 16.96 -2.08 21.39
CA PRO A 294 18.34 -1.89 21.85
C PRO A 294 18.52 -2.39 23.28
N LEU A 295 19.62 -3.08 23.57
CA LEU A 295 19.94 -3.62 24.90
C LEU A 295 18.90 -4.62 25.47
N GLY A 296 18.07 -5.24 24.62
CA GLY A 296 17.07 -6.23 25.03
C GLY A 296 15.72 -5.65 25.48
N VAL A 297 15.45 -4.36 25.21
CA VAL A 297 14.18 -3.72 25.59
C VAL A 297 13.06 -4.07 24.57
N ARG A 298 11.95 -4.65 25.03
CA ARG A 298 10.80 -5.09 24.21
C ARG A 298 9.90 -3.92 23.75
N LEU A 299 10.40 -3.06 22.85
CA LEU A 299 9.69 -1.86 22.38
C LEU A 299 9.14 -1.96 20.95
N PHE A 300 9.80 -2.72 20.08
CA PHE A 300 9.51 -2.73 18.65
C PHE A 300 8.99 -4.11 18.23
N ASP A 301 7.82 -4.15 17.57
CA ASP A 301 7.20 -5.38 17.06
C ASP A 301 7.89 -5.87 15.76
N LYS A 302 9.17 -6.24 15.87
CA LYS A 302 10.04 -6.53 14.71
C LYS A 302 10.71 -7.90 14.77
N ALA A 303 10.40 -8.74 15.76
CA ALA A 303 11.07 -10.02 15.94
C ALA A 303 10.17 -11.25 15.82
N VAL A 304 10.83 -12.35 15.47
CA VAL A 304 10.33 -13.72 15.60
C VAL A 304 11.11 -14.39 16.73
N MET A 305 10.40 -14.87 17.74
CA MET A 305 10.98 -15.65 18.83
C MET A 305 10.91 -17.14 18.51
N TYR A 306 12.01 -17.85 18.72
CA TYR A 306 12.13 -19.30 18.70
C TYR A 306 12.54 -19.81 20.10
N LYS A 307 11.79 -20.79 20.61
CA LYS A 307 12.09 -21.51 21.85
C LYS A 307 11.95 -23.01 21.60
N SER A 308 12.82 -23.78 22.24
CA SER A 308 12.87 -25.25 22.19
C SER A 308 13.29 -25.78 23.56
N SER A 309 12.99 -27.04 23.86
CA SER A 309 13.46 -27.74 25.06
C SER A 309 14.99 -27.84 25.13
N THR A 310 15.66 -27.81 23.98
CA THR A 310 17.12 -27.91 23.84
C THR A 310 17.87 -26.60 24.12
N LEU A 311 17.14 -25.48 24.23
CA LEU A 311 17.71 -24.16 24.47
C LEU A 311 17.39 -23.66 25.88
N THR A 312 18.42 -23.16 26.58
CA THR A 312 18.25 -22.57 27.92
C THR A 312 17.50 -21.24 27.90
N GLU A 313 17.65 -20.46 26.83
CA GLU A 313 17.00 -19.17 26.63
C GLU A 313 16.34 -19.08 25.25
N PRO A 314 15.20 -18.37 25.12
CA PRO A 314 14.60 -18.12 23.81
C PRO A 314 15.49 -17.21 22.96
N ILE A 315 15.47 -17.45 21.65
CA ILE A 315 16.26 -16.72 20.67
C ILE A 315 15.33 -15.85 19.85
N TYR A 316 15.76 -14.62 19.56
CA TYR A 316 14.96 -13.67 18.80
C TYR A 316 15.67 -13.32 17.50
N PHE A 317 14.97 -13.44 16.38
CA PHE A 317 15.42 -12.97 15.08
C PHE A 317 14.71 -11.64 14.79
N ASP A 318 15.46 -10.55 14.86
CA ASP A 318 14.99 -9.19 14.60
C ASP A 318 15.21 -8.83 13.13
N PHE A 319 14.13 -8.37 12.51
CA PHE A 319 14.05 -7.95 11.12
C PHE A 319 13.92 -6.42 11.07
N PRO A 320 15.04 -5.67 11.05
CA PRO A 320 14.99 -4.21 11.00
C PRO A 320 14.41 -3.75 9.66
N GLU A 321 13.15 -3.31 9.68
CA GLU A 321 12.45 -2.76 8.51
C GLU A 321 12.18 -1.25 8.67
N LEU A 322 12.38 -0.51 7.58
CA LEU A 322 11.91 0.88 7.38
C LEU A 322 10.47 0.94 6.79
N GLY A 323 9.89 -0.21 6.39
CA GLY A 323 8.63 -0.30 5.63
C GLY A 323 7.48 -1.06 6.30
N GLY A 324 7.48 -1.27 7.62
CA GLY A 324 6.44 -2.01 8.37
C GLY A 324 6.86 -3.44 8.79
N PRO A 325 5.95 -4.27 9.32
CA PRO A 325 6.26 -5.62 9.87
C PRO A 325 6.25 -6.77 8.83
N SER A 326 6.32 -6.48 7.52
CA SER A 326 6.01 -7.42 6.44
C SER A 326 7.09 -8.49 6.19
N ARG A 327 8.37 -8.18 6.40
CA ARG A 327 9.49 -9.17 6.34
C ARG A 327 9.40 -10.12 7.53
N ARG A 328 9.19 -9.59 8.74
CA ARG A 328 8.98 -10.37 9.97
C ARG A 328 7.81 -11.35 9.82
N ASP A 329 6.66 -10.86 9.36
CA ASP A 329 5.44 -11.68 9.26
C ASP A 329 5.57 -12.80 8.22
N TYR A 330 6.26 -12.54 7.12
CA TYR A 330 6.56 -13.57 6.11
C TYR A 330 7.46 -14.66 6.68
N TRP A 331 8.56 -14.30 7.33
CA TRP A 331 9.46 -15.27 7.96
C TRP A 331 8.73 -16.10 9.02
N LEU A 332 7.91 -15.46 9.85
CA LEU A 332 7.07 -16.18 10.82
C LEU A 332 6.13 -17.19 10.14
N ALA A 333 5.49 -16.81 9.03
CA ALA A 333 4.54 -17.66 8.32
C ALA A 333 5.23 -18.90 7.72
N ILE A 334 6.32 -18.72 6.97
CA ILE A 334 7.02 -19.83 6.31
C ILE A 334 7.71 -20.76 7.32
N THR A 335 8.25 -20.24 8.42
CA THR A 335 8.86 -21.06 9.48
C THR A 335 7.80 -21.87 10.23
N ARG A 336 6.62 -21.30 10.48
CA ARG A 336 5.51 -22.04 11.07
C ARG A 336 5.01 -23.15 10.15
N GLU A 337 4.96 -22.94 8.84
CA GLU A 337 4.59 -24.00 7.91
C GLU A 337 5.52 -25.20 7.98
N VAL A 338 6.84 -24.95 8.02
CA VAL A 338 7.86 -26.00 8.20
C VAL A 338 7.68 -26.72 9.54
N LEU A 339 7.40 -25.98 10.61
CA LEU A 339 7.13 -26.58 11.92
C LEU A 339 5.89 -27.48 11.89
N GLN A 340 4.80 -27.04 11.25
CA GLN A 340 3.54 -27.79 11.20
C GLN A 340 3.61 -29.04 10.33
N VAL A 341 4.29 -29.00 9.18
CA VAL A 341 4.46 -30.22 8.36
C VAL A 341 5.28 -31.28 9.10
N ASN A 342 6.32 -30.88 9.85
CA ASN A 342 7.10 -31.82 10.66
C ASN A 342 6.32 -32.36 11.86
N ARG A 343 5.40 -31.58 12.44
CA ARG A 343 4.44 -32.09 13.44
C ARG A 343 3.46 -33.08 12.84
N PHE A 344 2.94 -32.80 11.64
CA PHE A 344 2.05 -33.71 10.92
C PHE A 344 2.74 -35.05 10.61
N ILE A 345 3.96 -35.01 10.08
CA ILE A 345 4.77 -36.22 9.79
C ILE A 345 4.93 -37.09 11.04
N ARG A 346 5.21 -36.48 12.20
CA ARG A 346 5.35 -37.19 13.48
C ARG A 346 4.02 -37.72 14.01
N LYS A 347 2.97 -36.90 13.96
CA LYS A 347 1.62 -37.25 14.44
C LYS A 347 1.07 -38.51 13.75
N PHE A 348 1.32 -38.66 12.44
CA PHE A 348 0.84 -39.79 11.64
C PHE A 348 1.94 -40.83 11.33
N ASN A 349 3.14 -40.69 11.90
CA ASN A 349 4.27 -41.60 11.73
C ASN A 349 4.54 -41.97 10.26
N LEU A 350 4.68 -40.97 9.39
CA LEU A 350 4.78 -41.17 7.94
C LEU A 350 6.12 -41.84 7.52
N GLY A 351 6.03 -42.77 6.56
CA GLY A 351 7.19 -43.40 5.91
C GLY A 351 7.98 -42.45 5.00
N ASP A 352 9.12 -42.87 4.46
CA ASP A 352 10.06 -41.99 3.73
C ASP A 352 9.44 -41.29 2.52
N ILE A 353 8.61 -42.00 1.73
CA ILE A 353 7.96 -41.43 0.53
C ILE A 353 6.82 -40.49 0.92
N GLN A 354 6.00 -40.89 1.90
CA GLN A 354 4.94 -40.04 2.46
C GLN A 354 5.51 -38.77 3.09
N ARG A 355 6.67 -38.86 3.74
CA ARG A 355 7.39 -37.72 4.30
C ARG A 355 7.85 -36.76 3.20
N ALA A 356 8.44 -37.29 2.13
CA ALA A 356 8.85 -36.49 0.98
C ALA A 356 7.66 -35.80 0.29
N GLU A 357 6.50 -36.47 0.20
CA GLU A 357 5.26 -35.87 -0.32
C GLU A 357 4.73 -34.75 0.59
N ALA A 358 4.72 -34.96 1.91
CA ALA A 358 4.28 -33.95 2.87
C ALA A 358 5.17 -32.70 2.79
N HIS A 359 6.49 -32.88 2.77
CA HIS A 359 7.43 -31.78 2.55
C HIS A 359 7.21 -31.09 1.20
N SER A 360 6.97 -31.85 0.12
CA SER A 360 6.72 -31.28 -1.20
C SER A 360 5.49 -30.38 -1.22
N LYS A 361 4.42 -30.77 -0.53
CA LYS A 361 3.20 -29.98 -0.40
C LYS A 361 3.43 -28.66 0.36
N ALA A 362 4.22 -28.72 1.44
CA ALA A 362 4.63 -27.53 2.19
C ALA A 362 5.54 -26.61 1.36
N ILE A 363 6.49 -27.16 0.61
CA ILE A 363 7.39 -26.40 -0.27
C ILE A 363 6.58 -25.66 -1.34
N LEU A 364 5.69 -26.36 -2.05
CA LEU A 364 4.82 -25.72 -3.05
C LEU A 364 3.92 -24.66 -2.42
N GLY A 365 3.43 -24.88 -1.19
CA GLY A 365 2.71 -23.86 -0.42
C GLY A 365 3.54 -22.59 -0.18
N ILE A 366 4.78 -22.73 0.28
CA ILE A 366 5.71 -21.62 0.53
C ILE A 366 6.07 -20.88 -0.76
N LEU A 367 6.30 -21.60 -1.87
CA LEU A 367 6.60 -21.00 -3.16
C LEU A 367 5.40 -20.18 -3.68
N ARG A 368 4.18 -20.71 -3.59
CA ARG A 368 2.95 -19.99 -3.95
C ARG A 368 2.70 -18.78 -3.05
N TYR A 369 2.90 -18.92 -1.74
CA TYR A 369 2.81 -17.82 -0.77
C TYR A 369 3.80 -16.70 -1.10
N SER A 370 5.04 -17.06 -1.44
CA SER A 370 6.07 -16.11 -1.87
C SER A 370 5.72 -15.43 -3.19
N ALA A 371 5.17 -16.18 -4.16
CA ALA A 371 4.74 -15.63 -5.44
C ALA A 371 3.58 -14.64 -5.31
N VAL A 372 2.59 -14.94 -4.46
CA VAL A 372 1.48 -14.01 -4.17
C VAL A 372 2.00 -12.76 -3.47
N LYS A 373 2.88 -12.91 -2.48
CA LYS A 373 3.49 -11.77 -1.79
C LYS A 373 4.31 -10.89 -2.74
N GLU A 374 5.10 -11.49 -3.64
CA GLU A 374 5.92 -10.75 -4.60
C GLU A 374 5.08 -10.07 -5.69
N ALA A 375 4.05 -10.75 -6.21
CA ALA A 375 3.23 -10.21 -7.29
C ALA A 375 2.23 -9.14 -6.83
N PHE A 376 1.70 -9.25 -5.61
CA PHE A 376 0.55 -8.46 -5.16
C PHE A 376 0.78 -7.71 -3.84
N HIS A 377 1.92 -7.88 -3.16
CA HIS A 377 2.24 -7.23 -1.88
C HIS A 377 1.19 -7.43 -0.77
N ILE A 378 0.38 -8.49 -0.87
CA ILE A 378 -0.67 -8.80 0.11
C ILE A 378 -0.02 -9.43 1.35
N SER A 379 -0.23 -8.83 2.52
CA SER A 379 0.05 -9.47 3.81
C SER A 379 -1.24 -10.07 4.35
N PRO A 380 -1.38 -11.41 4.40
CA PRO A 380 -2.65 -12.00 4.79
C PRO A 380 -2.95 -11.77 6.28
N SER A 381 -4.15 -11.24 6.56
CA SER A 381 -4.72 -11.13 7.90
C SER A 381 -5.20 -12.50 8.41
N HIS A 382 -5.74 -12.51 9.63
CA HIS A 382 -5.74 -13.64 10.58
C HIS A 382 -6.19 -15.03 10.06
N PHE A 383 -6.98 -15.14 8.98
CA PHE A 383 -7.44 -16.42 8.43
C PHE A 383 -7.22 -16.68 6.93
N LYS A 384 -6.40 -15.88 6.22
CA LYS A 384 -6.19 -16.05 4.75
C LYS A 384 -4.78 -16.51 4.37
N THR A 385 -4.24 -17.52 5.06
CA THR A 385 -2.95 -18.10 4.65
C THR A 385 -3.13 -19.04 3.45
N THR A 386 -2.20 -19.01 2.49
CA THR A 386 -2.12 -19.98 1.37
C THR A 386 -1.15 -21.12 1.69
N LEU A 387 -0.80 -21.29 2.97
CA LEU A 387 0.09 -22.33 3.48
C LEU A 387 -0.76 -23.48 4.04
N PRO A 388 -0.72 -24.68 3.45
CA PRO A 388 -1.71 -25.74 3.71
C PRO A 388 -1.74 -26.24 5.16
N PHE A 389 -0.58 -26.49 5.78
CA PHE A 389 -0.54 -27.05 7.14
C PHE A 389 -0.87 -25.99 8.20
N SER A 390 -0.41 -24.76 7.99
CA SER A 390 -0.76 -23.61 8.84
C SER A 390 -2.22 -23.21 8.71
N LEU A 391 -2.84 -23.40 7.54
CA LEU A 391 -4.27 -23.18 7.36
C LEU A 391 -5.06 -24.22 8.15
N ALA A 392 -4.72 -25.50 7.98
CA ALA A 392 -5.37 -26.58 8.69
C ALA A 392 -5.26 -26.41 10.21
N GLU A 393 -4.13 -26.01 10.77
CA GLU A 393 -4.00 -25.76 12.22
C GLU A 393 -4.92 -24.62 12.71
N LYS A 394 -5.11 -23.57 11.91
CA LYS A 394 -5.89 -22.39 12.30
C LYS A 394 -7.40 -22.59 12.16
N LEU A 395 -7.82 -23.45 11.24
CA LEU A 395 -9.23 -23.69 10.97
C LEU A 395 -9.90 -24.43 12.14
N PRO A 396 -11.15 -24.08 12.50
CA PRO A 396 -11.92 -24.87 13.45
C PRO A 396 -12.17 -26.26 12.87
N LYS A 397 -11.98 -27.31 13.68
CA LYS A 397 -11.94 -28.71 13.22
C LYS A 397 -10.82 -29.02 12.21
N GLY A 398 -9.76 -28.21 12.19
CA GLY A 398 -8.58 -28.42 11.36
C GLY A 398 -7.94 -29.81 11.44
N ASP A 399 -8.01 -30.45 12.61
CA ASP A 399 -7.59 -31.85 12.79
C ASP A 399 -8.35 -32.84 11.90
N MET A 400 -9.62 -32.56 11.58
CA MET A 400 -10.41 -33.36 10.63
C MET A 400 -9.90 -33.17 9.20
N VAL A 401 -9.49 -31.96 8.82
CA VAL A 401 -8.86 -31.69 7.52
C VAL A 401 -7.53 -32.42 7.40
N LEU A 402 -6.68 -32.38 8.43
CA LEU A 402 -5.41 -33.12 8.47
C LEU A 402 -5.63 -34.64 8.45
N LYS A 403 -6.63 -35.15 9.17
CA LYS A 403 -6.99 -36.56 9.17
C LYS A 403 -7.54 -37.00 7.81
N ALA A 404 -8.45 -36.24 7.21
CA ALA A 404 -8.97 -36.50 5.87
C ALA A 404 -7.86 -36.46 4.82
N LEU A 405 -6.89 -35.54 4.96
CA LEU A 405 -5.70 -35.51 4.11
C LEU A 405 -4.86 -36.78 4.30
N TYR A 406 -4.66 -37.26 5.52
CA TYR A 406 -3.94 -38.51 5.75
C TYR A 406 -4.68 -39.72 5.16
N ASP A 407 -5.94 -39.93 5.57
CA ASP A 407 -6.76 -41.10 5.23
C ASP A 407 -7.04 -41.19 3.72
N ASN A 408 -7.27 -40.05 3.05
CA ASN A 408 -7.65 -40.05 1.64
C ASN A 408 -6.51 -39.73 0.67
N TYR A 409 -5.38 -39.17 1.11
CA TYR A 409 -4.29 -38.78 0.20
C TYR A 409 -2.96 -39.50 0.50
N PHE A 410 -2.55 -39.58 1.77
CA PHE A 410 -1.28 -40.22 2.14
C PHE A 410 -1.36 -41.75 2.26
N GLN A 411 -2.49 -42.31 2.67
CA GLN A 411 -2.67 -43.78 2.71
C GLN A 411 -2.70 -44.40 1.30
N LEU A 412 -3.34 -43.73 0.33
CA LEU A 412 -3.37 -44.20 -1.07
C LEU A 412 -1.98 -44.27 -1.71
N LEU A 413 -1.03 -43.43 -1.26
CA LEU A 413 0.36 -43.45 -1.72
C LEU A 413 1.02 -44.82 -1.48
N ASP A 414 0.71 -45.45 -0.34
CA ASP A 414 1.30 -46.72 0.09
C ASP A 414 0.73 -47.91 -0.70
N THR A 415 -0.56 -47.86 -1.04
CA THR A 415 -1.24 -48.87 -1.87
C THR A 415 -0.80 -48.82 -3.34
N SER A 416 -0.55 -47.63 -3.91
CA SER A 416 -0.08 -47.49 -5.29
C SER A 416 1.37 -47.95 -5.49
N LEU A 417 2.23 -47.79 -4.50
CA LEU A 417 3.65 -48.19 -4.57
C LEU A 417 3.85 -49.70 -4.36
N SER A 418 2.99 -50.34 -3.56
CA SER A 418 3.06 -51.79 -3.32
C SER A 418 2.66 -52.63 -4.54
N HIS A 419 1.72 -52.14 -5.38
CA HIS A 419 1.36 -52.80 -6.65
C HIS A 419 2.45 -52.71 -7.74
N LEU A 420 3.30 -51.68 -7.72
CA LEU A 420 4.42 -51.53 -8.66
C LEU A 420 5.60 -52.47 -8.36
N ALA A 421 5.66 -53.05 -7.16
CA ALA A 421 6.74 -53.93 -6.72
C ALA A 421 6.49 -55.43 -7.01
N THR A 422 5.26 -55.82 -7.37
CA THR A 422 4.88 -57.21 -7.67
C THR A 422 4.47 -57.36 -9.13
N GLU A 423 5.41 -57.69 -10.01
CA GLU A 423 5.10 -58.16 -11.36
C GLU A 423 4.40 -59.54 -11.30
N SER A 424 3.12 -59.59 -11.63
CA SER A 424 2.50 -60.83 -12.15
C SER A 424 1.41 -60.48 -13.19
N PRO A 425 1.29 -61.23 -14.29
CA PRO A 425 0.38 -60.92 -15.39
C PRO A 425 -0.99 -61.52 -15.11
N VAL A 426 -1.80 -60.90 -14.25
CA VAL A 426 -3.19 -61.33 -14.04
C VAL A 426 -4.11 -60.12 -13.93
N ASP A 427 -5.12 -60.12 -14.81
CA ASP A 427 -6.27 -59.21 -14.96
C ASP A 427 -6.03 -57.75 -15.38
N ASN A 428 -6.06 -57.53 -16.70
CA ASN A 428 -6.21 -56.24 -17.41
C ASN A 428 -7.56 -55.51 -17.15
N ARG A 429 -8.22 -55.70 -16.00
CA ARG A 429 -9.54 -55.09 -15.71
C ARG A 429 -9.56 -54.13 -14.51
N LEU A 430 -8.41 -53.84 -13.89
CA LEU A 430 -8.32 -52.96 -12.71
C LEU A 430 -7.25 -51.84 -12.84
N GLN A 431 -6.83 -51.50 -14.06
CA GLN A 431 -5.86 -50.44 -14.31
C GLN A 431 -6.55 -49.11 -14.68
N SER A 432 -6.70 -48.18 -13.72
CA SER A 432 -6.76 -46.71 -13.97
C SER A 432 -7.12 -45.88 -12.72
N HIS A 433 -6.26 -45.84 -11.70
CA HIS A 433 -6.45 -44.92 -10.56
C HIS A 433 -5.13 -44.21 -10.21
N SER A 434 -5.00 -42.92 -10.56
CA SER A 434 -3.74 -42.14 -10.43
C SER A 434 -3.95 -40.70 -9.90
N LEU A 435 -3.35 -40.37 -8.75
CA LEU A 435 -3.37 -39.02 -8.16
C LEU A 435 -2.17 -38.13 -8.56
N PRO A 436 -2.34 -36.80 -8.70
CA PRO A 436 -1.26 -35.85 -8.94
C PRO A 436 -0.50 -35.53 -7.65
N PHE A 437 0.68 -36.15 -7.46
CA PHE A 437 1.50 -35.95 -6.27
C PHE A 437 2.41 -34.71 -6.37
N SER A 438 2.55 -33.98 -5.26
CA SER A 438 3.36 -32.77 -5.14
C SER A 438 4.85 -33.07 -5.31
N LEU A 439 5.29 -34.24 -4.84
CA LEU A 439 6.65 -34.76 -4.94
C LEU A 439 7.07 -34.97 -6.38
N TYR A 440 6.19 -35.54 -7.20
CA TYR A 440 6.46 -35.73 -8.63
C TYR A 440 6.68 -34.38 -9.30
N ALA A 441 5.75 -33.45 -9.12
CA ALA A 441 5.81 -32.12 -9.73
C ALA A 441 7.09 -31.36 -9.32
N LEU A 442 7.48 -31.43 -8.05
CA LEU A 442 8.68 -30.78 -7.54
C LEU A 442 9.97 -31.46 -8.06
N SER A 443 9.98 -32.80 -8.17
CA SER A 443 11.12 -33.56 -8.68
C SER A 443 11.45 -33.25 -10.15
N ARG A 444 10.43 -33.12 -11.01
CA ARG A 444 10.59 -32.76 -12.43
C ARG A 444 11.21 -31.38 -12.61
N MET A 445 11.01 -30.52 -11.63
CA MET A 445 11.55 -29.17 -11.63
C MET A 445 12.98 -29.08 -11.04
N GLY A 446 13.51 -30.18 -10.52
CA GLY A 446 14.91 -30.32 -10.07
C GLY A 446 15.12 -30.31 -8.56
N PHE A 447 14.08 -30.49 -7.74
CA PHE A 447 14.21 -30.64 -6.29
C PHE A 447 14.28 -32.13 -5.93
N ILE A 448 15.37 -32.56 -5.30
CA ILE A 448 15.60 -33.96 -4.95
C ILE A 448 15.40 -34.12 -3.44
N LEU A 449 14.26 -34.72 -3.04
CA LEU A 449 13.92 -34.97 -1.63
C LEU A 449 14.13 -36.43 -1.18
N LEU A 450 14.32 -37.35 -2.14
CA LEU A 450 14.60 -38.77 -1.91
C LEU A 450 16.00 -39.12 -2.45
N LYS A 451 16.83 -39.79 -1.64
CA LYS A 451 18.07 -40.42 -2.12
C LYS A 451 17.72 -41.79 -2.73
N ARG A 452 17.91 -41.95 -4.04
CA ARG A 452 17.76 -43.25 -4.72
C ARG A 452 18.88 -44.18 -4.24
N LYS A 453 18.55 -45.36 -3.72
CA LYS A 453 19.50 -46.49 -3.69
C LYS A 453 19.64 -46.99 -5.13
N ASP A 454 20.86 -47.30 -5.55
CA ASP A 454 21.17 -47.84 -6.87
C ASP A 454 20.33 -49.08 -7.15
N GLU A 455 19.28 -48.96 -7.96
CA GLU A 455 18.63 -50.06 -8.68
C GLU A 455 17.70 -49.46 -9.76
N ALA A 456 17.74 -50.10 -10.93
CA ALA A 456 17.09 -49.86 -12.23
C ALA A 456 16.22 -48.60 -12.41
N GLN A 457 16.48 -47.90 -13.53
CA GLN A 457 15.62 -46.86 -14.12
C GLN A 457 14.25 -47.43 -14.52
N SER A 458 13.34 -47.65 -13.57
CA SER A 458 11.92 -47.67 -13.88
C SER A 458 11.43 -46.22 -13.92
N GLU A 459 10.98 -45.78 -15.09
CA GLU A 459 10.24 -44.54 -15.26
C GLU A 459 8.93 -44.66 -14.49
N ILE A 460 8.74 -43.80 -13.49
CA ILE A 460 7.45 -43.68 -12.79
C ILE A 460 6.47 -43.05 -13.80
N SER A 461 5.77 -43.90 -14.55
CA SER A 461 4.63 -43.54 -15.40
C SER A 461 3.37 -43.46 -14.53
N PHE A 462 2.61 -42.36 -14.58
CA PHE A 462 1.39 -42.22 -13.77
C PHE A 462 0.33 -41.27 -14.38
N CYS A 463 -0.95 -41.71 -14.49
CA CYS A 463 -2.00 -41.04 -15.28
C CYS A 463 -3.46 -41.16 -14.73
N ALA A 464 -4.13 -40.03 -14.47
CA ALA A 464 -5.59 -39.80 -14.27
C ALA A 464 -6.34 -40.11 -12.94
N VAL A 465 -7.21 -39.14 -12.60
CA VAL A 465 -7.86 -38.70 -11.34
C VAL A 465 -8.93 -39.63 -10.72
N CYS A 466 -8.88 -39.81 -9.39
CA CYS A 466 -10.00 -40.35 -8.60
C CYS A 466 -11.00 -39.25 -8.21
N SER A 467 -12.11 -39.11 -8.95
CA SER A 467 -13.23 -38.19 -8.63
C SER A 467 -13.87 -38.44 -7.25
N GLY A 468 -13.73 -39.64 -6.68
CA GLY A 468 -14.27 -39.98 -5.35
C GLY A 468 -13.41 -39.53 -4.15
N VAL A 469 -12.09 -39.44 -4.32
CA VAL A 469 -11.14 -39.14 -3.24
C VAL A 469 -11.12 -37.65 -2.90
N THR A 470 -11.25 -36.80 -3.93
CA THR A 470 -11.34 -35.34 -3.77
C THR A 470 -12.62 -34.91 -3.06
N LYS A 471 -13.76 -35.57 -3.32
CA LYS A 471 -15.05 -35.26 -2.68
C LYS A 471 -15.04 -35.37 -1.15
N SER A 472 -14.34 -36.37 -0.60
CA SER A 472 -14.22 -36.58 0.86
C SER A 472 -13.41 -35.47 1.54
N LEU A 473 -12.29 -35.08 0.94
CA LEU A 473 -11.44 -33.99 1.43
C LEU A 473 -12.08 -32.61 1.21
N GLU A 474 -12.78 -32.40 0.09
CA GLU A 474 -13.58 -31.21 -0.21
C GLU A 474 -14.70 -31.04 0.82
N ALA A 475 -15.45 -32.11 1.14
CA ALA A 475 -16.50 -32.07 2.16
C ALA A 475 -15.96 -31.71 3.56
N ALA A 476 -14.82 -32.29 3.97
CA ALA A 476 -14.18 -31.95 5.24
C ALA A 476 -13.71 -30.48 5.29
N LEU A 477 -13.26 -29.94 4.15
CA LEU A 477 -12.84 -28.55 4.02
C LEU A 477 -14.04 -27.59 4.05
N GLU A 478 -15.11 -27.88 3.32
CA GLU A 478 -16.36 -27.11 3.31
C GLU A 478 -17.01 -27.03 4.70
N GLU A 479 -17.05 -28.15 5.42
CA GLU A 479 -17.57 -28.18 6.79
C GLU A 479 -16.77 -27.27 7.73
N SER A 480 -15.44 -27.31 7.62
CA SER A 480 -14.52 -26.51 8.43
C SER A 480 -14.63 -25.01 8.13
N ILE A 481 -14.73 -24.63 6.85
CA ILE A 481 -14.92 -23.24 6.41
C ILE A 481 -16.26 -22.68 6.92
N CYS A 482 -17.36 -23.41 6.74
CA CYS A 482 -18.69 -23.01 7.21
C CYS A 482 -18.72 -22.81 8.74
N TYR A 483 -18.02 -23.65 9.50
CA TYR A 483 -17.86 -23.45 10.96
C TYR A 483 -17.05 -22.19 11.29
N SER A 484 -16.03 -21.88 10.51
CA SER A 484 -15.20 -20.67 10.70
C SER A 484 -16.01 -19.39 10.53
N GLU A 485 -16.81 -19.30 9.46
CA GLU A 485 -17.69 -18.14 9.20
C GLU A 485 -18.67 -17.90 10.35
N ARG A 486 -19.22 -18.98 10.93
CA ARG A 486 -20.10 -18.90 12.10
C ARG A 486 -19.40 -18.37 13.36
N ILE A 487 -18.14 -18.76 13.58
CA ILE A 487 -17.33 -18.28 14.71
C ILE A 487 -16.96 -16.80 14.52
N GLU A 488 -16.67 -16.38 13.30
CA GLU A 488 -16.41 -14.96 12.99
C GLU A 488 -17.65 -14.09 13.23
N ALA A 489 -18.82 -14.55 12.77
CA ALA A 489 -20.09 -13.89 13.08
C ALA A 489 -20.33 -13.78 14.59
N ALA A 490 -20.06 -14.84 15.36
CA ALA A 490 -20.21 -14.82 16.82
C ALA A 490 -19.20 -13.89 17.52
N ARG A 491 -17.94 -13.82 17.05
CA ARG A 491 -16.93 -12.90 17.59
C ARG A 491 -17.27 -11.44 17.31
N ALA A 492 -17.77 -11.14 16.11
CA ALA A 492 -18.23 -9.78 15.77
C ALA A 492 -19.33 -9.31 16.73
N THR A 493 -20.26 -10.21 17.10
CA THR A 493 -21.31 -9.92 18.10
C THR A 493 -20.72 -9.70 19.51
N ILE A 494 -19.73 -10.49 19.93
CA ILE A 494 -19.08 -10.33 21.25
C ILE A 494 -18.30 -9.01 21.33
N ASP A 495 -17.59 -8.64 20.26
CA ASP A 495 -16.82 -7.39 20.23
C ASP A 495 -17.74 -6.18 20.19
N GLN A 496 -18.93 -6.28 19.60
CA GLN A 496 -19.97 -5.24 19.67
C GLN A 496 -20.49 -5.05 21.10
N VAL A 497 -20.72 -6.14 21.85
CA VAL A 497 -21.18 -6.09 23.26
C VAL A 497 -20.11 -5.53 24.22
N LYS A 498 -18.82 -5.77 23.95
CA LYS A 498 -17.72 -5.21 24.76
C LYS A 498 -17.63 -3.68 24.69
N VAL A 499 -18.01 -3.08 23.57
CA VAL A 499 -17.96 -1.63 23.38
C VAL A 499 -19.06 -0.95 24.22
N GLU A 500 -20.25 -1.54 24.31
CA GLU A 500 -21.36 -1.01 25.13
C GLU A 500 -21.07 -1.07 26.64
N GLY A 501 -20.28 -2.04 27.12
CA GLY A 501 -19.88 -2.15 28.53
C GLY A 501 -18.87 -1.08 29.00
N VAL A 502 -18.19 -0.39 28.08
CA VAL A 502 -17.22 0.66 28.40
C VAL A 502 -17.93 1.98 28.75
N ASP A 503 -19.06 2.25 28.10
CA ASP A 503 -19.83 3.49 28.32
C ASP A 503 -20.48 3.53 29.71
N ALA A 504 -20.91 2.38 30.24
CA ALA A 504 -21.46 2.27 31.60
C ALA A 504 -20.40 2.55 32.69
N ASN A 505 -19.16 2.12 32.48
CA ASN A 505 -18.05 2.35 33.41
C ASN A 505 -17.55 3.80 33.41
N LEU A 506 -17.68 4.50 32.28
CA LEU A 506 -17.33 5.92 32.17
C LEU A 506 -18.31 6.81 32.96
N ALA A 507 -19.61 6.49 32.96
CA ALA A 507 -20.62 7.20 33.74
C ALA A 507 -20.37 7.08 35.26
N LEU A 508 -19.96 5.89 35.72
CA LEU A 508 -19.68 5.62 37.13
C LEU A 508 -18.42 6.35 37.64
N MET A 509 -17.40 6.48 36.78
CA MET A 509 -16.21 7.29 37.08
C MET A 509 -16.52 8.80 37.14
N GLN A 510 -17.49 9.28 36.36
CA GLN A 510 -17.91 10.68 36.40
C GLN A 510 -18.64 11.05 37.71
N GLU A 511 -19.46 10.14 38.27
CA GLU A 511 -20.10 10.38 39.57
C GLU A 511 -19.10 10.43 40.73
N LEU A 512 -18.09 9.55 40.73
CA LEU A 512 -17.06 9.51 41.77
C LEU A 512 -16.15 10.76 41.78
N LEU A 513 -15.90 11.37 40.62
CA LEU A 513 -15.03 12.54 40.48
C LEU A 513 -15.78 13.87 40.68
N PHE A 514 -17.10 13.86 40.70
CA PHE A 514 -17.94 15.06 40.81
C PHE A 514 -17.64 15.95 42.04
N PRO A 515 -17.40 15.43 43.26
CA PRO A 515 -17.07 16.26 44.42
C PRO A 515 -15.74 17.00 44.28
N PHE A 516 -14.73 16.36 43.68
CA PHE A 516 -13.41 16.95 43.46
C PHE A 516 -13.45 18.06 42.42
N ILE A 517 -14.24 17.89 41.37
CA ILE A 517 -14.44 18.92 40.33
C ILE A 517 -15.07 20.19 40.95
N HIS A 518 -16.00 20.05 41.89
CA HIS A 518 -16.60 21.18 42.60
C HIS A 518 -15.59 21.92 43.50
N VAL A 519 -14.75 21.19 44.24
CA VAL A 519 -13.70 21.80 45.09
C VAL A 519 -12.68 22.56 44.24
N VAL A 520 -12.25 21.98 43.12
CA VAL A 520 -11.32 22.63 42.18
C VAL A 520 -11.95 23.88 41.56
N LYS A 521 -13.24 23.84 41.19
CA LYS A 521 -13.98 25.02 40.70
C LYS A 521 -14.06 26.13 41.75
N LEU A 522 -14.29 25.79 43.01
CA LEU A 522 -14.35 26.77 44.11
C LEU A 522 -12.98 27.45 44.33
N ILE A 523 -11.90 26.68 44.38
CA ILE A 523 -10.53 27.20 44.50
C ILE A 523 -10.17 28.07 43.28
N TYR A 524 -10.61 27.67 42.09
CA TYR A 524 -10.37 28.41 40.85
C TYR A 524 -11.15 29.74 40.78
N SER A 525 -12.36 29.81 41.34
CA SER A 525 -13.09 31.09 41.44
C SER A 525 -12.42 32.04 42.43
N LEU A 526 -11.91 31.52 43.56
CA LEU A 526 -11.16 32.32 44.53
C LEU A 526 -9.84 32.86 43.95
N THR A 527 -9.12 32.10 43.12
CA THR A 527 -7.89 32.58 42.46
C THR A 527 -8.15 33.63 41.37
N LYS A 528 -9.36 33.66 40.80
CA LYS A 528 -9.78 34.67 39.82
C LYS A 528 -10.22 36.01 40.44
N TRP A 529 -10.31 36.09 41.76
CA TRP A 529 -10.76 37.28 42.49
C TRP A 529 -12.20 37.72 42.17
N ASP A 530 -13.10 36.77 41.89
CA ASP A 530 -14.52 37.05 41.61
C ASP A 530 -15.22 37.69 42.83
N ASP A 531 -14.84 37.30 44.07
CA ASP A 531 -15.25 37.93 45.34
C ASP A 531 -13.99 38.43 46.10
N PRO A 532 -13.69 39.74 46.06
CA PRO A 532 -12.43 40.28 46.55
C PRO A 532 -12.17 40.03 48.03
N LEU A 533 -13.22 40.03 48.86
CA LEU A 533 -13.08 39.83 50.31
C LEU A 533 -12.75 38.37 50.62
N LYS A 534 -13.43 37.42 49.97
CA LYS A 534 -13.16 35.98 50.18
C LYS A 534 -11.80 35.58 49.64
N SER A 535 -11.42 36.06 48.46
CA SER A 535 -10.10 35.81 47.87
C SER A 535 -8.96 36.41 48.70
N PHE A 536 -9.15 37.59 49.29
CA PHE A 536 -8.19 38.20 50.20
C PHE A 536 -8.04 37.42 51.51
N LEU A 537 -9.15 37.05 52.15
CA LEU A 537 -9.14 36.24 53.38
C LEU A 537 -8.50 34.87 53.14
N PHE A 538 -8.79 34.24 52.00
CA PHE A 538 -8.18 32.97 51.61
C PHE A 538 -6.67 33.12 51.37
N LEU A 539 -6.24 34.18 50.69
CA LEU A 539 -4.81 34.47 50.49
C LEU A 539 -4.11 34.69 51.84
N ALA A 540 -4.67 35.52 52.72
CA ALA A 540 -4.12 35.81 54.05
C ALA A 540 -4.02 34.54 54.90
N PHE A 541 -5.04 33.69 54.88
CA PHE A 541 -5.03 32.38 55.55
C PHE A 541 -3.94 31.46 54.98
N THR A 542 -3.84 31.37 53.66
CA THR A 542 -2.84 30.52 52.99
C THR A 542 -1.41 31.00 53.30
N MET A 543 -1.19 32.32 53.31
CA MET A 543 0.11 32.91 53.70
C MET A 543 0.43 32.65 55.17
N TYR A 544 -0.55 32.77 56.07
CA TYR A 544 -0.38 32.45 57.49
C TYR A 544 -0.01 30.99 57.71
N VAL A 545 -0.68 30.05 57.02
CA VAL A 545 -0.40 28.60 57.07
C VAL A 545 1.01 28.28 56.57
N ILE A 546 1.46 28.92 55.49
CA ILE A 546 2.82 28.78 54.96
C ILE A 546 3.86 29.36 55.94
N GLN A 547 3.59 30.53 56.52
CA GLN A 547 4.53 31.22 57.42
C GLN A 547 4.66 30.53 58.79
N ARG A 548 3.59 29.89 59.28
CA ARG A 548 3.62 29.03 60.48
C ARG A 548 4.24 27.65 60.25
N GLY A 549 4.61 27.30 59.02
CA GLY A 549 5.20 26.00 58.69
C GLY A 549 4.21 24.83 58.77
N ILE A 550 2.90 25.13 58.79
CA ILE A 550 1.84 24.13 58.97
C ILE A 550 1.70 23.22 57.73
N VAL A 551 2.19 23.67 56.57
CA VAL A 551 2.17 22.92 55.30
C VAL A 551 2.80 21.53 55.42
N GLY A 552 3.82 21.35 56.27
CA GLY A 552 4.42 20.05 56.54
C GLY A 552 3.49 19.05 57.25
N TYR A 553 2.47 19.55 57.94
CA TYR A 553 1.49 18.75 58.68
C TYR A 553 0.18 18.51 57.91
N ILE A 554 -0.08 19.25 56.82
CA ILE A 554 -1.27 19.07 55.97
C ILE A 554 -1.28 17.68 55.34
N LEU A 555 -0.12 17.21 54.88
CA LEU A 555 -0.01 15.90 54.24
C LEU A 555 -0.28 14.76 55.26
N PRO A 556 0.33 14.72 56.46
CA PRO A 556 -0.07 13.79 57.53
C PRO A 556 -1.54 13.88 57.94
N LEU A 557 -2.10 15.09 58.06
CA LEU A 557 -3.50 15.29 58.44
C LEU A 557 -4.46 14.79 57.36
N SER A 558 -4.13 14.97 56.09
CA SER A 558 -4.91 14.42 54.98
C SER A 558 -4.93 12.89 55.00
N PHE A 559 -3.78 12.24 55.30
CA PHE A 559 -3.73 10.80 55.48
C PHE A 559 -4.54 10.33 56.69
N LEU A 560 -4.58 11.11 57.77
CA LEU A 560 -5.40 10.82 58.95
C LEU A 560 -6.90 10.94 58.63
N VAL A 561 -7.32 11.96 57.88
CA VAL A 561 -8.70 12.13 57.42
C VAL A 561 -9.08 11.01 56.46
N PHE A 562 -8.22 10.64 55.51
CA PHE A 562 -8.43 9.48 54.66
C PHE A 562 -8.56 8.18 55.47
N ALA A 563 -7.73 7.97 56.50
CA ALA A 563 -7.85 6.82 57.38
C ALA A 563 -9.18 6.81 58.17
N VAL A 564 -9.65 7.96 58.65
CA VAL A 564 -10.94 8.11 59.34
C VAL A 564 -12.11 7.89 58.38
N VAL A 565 -12.05 8.41 57.15
CA VAL A 565 -13.07 8.17 56.11
C VAL A 565 -13.09 6.69 55.71
N MET A 566 -11.93 6.05 55.57
CA MET A 566 -11.84 4.62 55.30
C MET A 566 -12.40 3.78 56.47
N LEU A 567 -12.16 4.19 57.72
CA LEU A 567 -12.72 3.52 58.90
C LEU A 567 -14.23 3.77 59.04
N TRP A 568 -14.71 4.96 58.67
CA TRP A 568 -16.13 5.32 58.64
C TRP A 568 -16.90 4.50 57.59
N HIS A 569 -16.34 4.37 56.39
CA HIS A 569 -16.91 3.52 55.34
C HIS A 569 -16.88 2.03 55.70
N LYS A 570 -15.87 1.60 56.48
CA LYS A 570 -15.76 0.23 56.99
C LYS A 570 -16.79 -0.09 58.08
N TYR A 571 -17.27 0.91 58.83
CA TYR A 571 -18.16 0.69 59.98
C TYR A 571 -19.65 0.91 59.65
N ASN A 572 -20.01 1.71 58.64
CA ASN A 572 -21.38 2.22 58.47
C ASN A 572 -22.09 1.91 57.13
N GLY A 573 -21.65 0.92 56.34
CA GLY A 573 -22.32 0.60 55.07
C GLY A 573 -22.29 -0.88 54.72
N ARG A 574 -23.23 -1.64 55.27
CA ARG A 574 -23.60 -2.98 54.79
C ARG A 574 -24.35 -2.88 53.46
N GLU A 575 -24.04 -3.85 52.59
CA GLU A 575 -24.96 -4.47 51.62
C GLU A 575 -25.56 -3.62 50.50
N GLN A 576 -24.74 -3.06 49.60
CA GLN A 576 -25.16 -2.97 48.18
C GLN A 576 -24.03 -2.68 47.18
N LEU A 577 -22.89 -3.38 47.24
CA LEU A 577 -21.89 -3.27 46.14
C LEU A 577 -20.91 -4.46 46.07
N LEU A 578 -21.35 -5.67 46.40
CA LEU A 578 -20.47 -6.84 46.42
C LEU A 578 -20.22 -7.48 45.05
N GLY A 579 -21.01 -7.14 44.02
CA GLY A 579 -20.83 -7.70 42.66
C GLY A 579 -19.84 -6.94 41.77
N VAL A 580 -19.49 -5.70 42.10
CA VAL A 580 -18.66 -4.83 41.23
C VAL A 580 -17.20 -4.76 41.72
N LEU A 581 -16.93 -5.20 42.94
CA LEU A 581 -15.61 -5.07 43.57
C LEU A 581 -14.63 -6.19 43.17
N GLU A 582 -15.10 -7.40 42.84
CA GLU A 582 -14.22 -8.51 42.44
C GLU A 582 -13.54 -8.27 41.09
N ASP A 583 -14.23 -7.63 40.13
CA ASP A 583 -13.67 -7.34 38.79
C ASP A 583 -12.65 -6.18 38.82
N ALA A 584 -12.83 -5.24 39.76
CA ALA A 584 -11.91 -4.13 39.98
C ALA A 584 -10.62 -4.56 40.71
N ILE A 585 -10.70 -5.54 41.61
CA ILE A 585 -9.53 -6.06 42.35
C ILE A 585 -8.60 -6.85 41.41
N SER A 586 -9.15 -7.62 40.46
CA SER A 586 -8.36 -8.32 39.42
C SER A 586 -7.52 -7.36 38.57
N LYS A 587 -8.10 -6.23 38.15
CA LYS A 587 -7.39 -5.18 37.39
C LYS A 587 -6.39 -4.39 38.22
N LEU A 588 -6.66 -4.22 39.52
CA LEU A 588 -5.73 -3.57 40.44
C LEU A 588 -4.49 -4.45 40.67
N GLU A 589 -4.63 -5.77 40.70
CA GLU A 589 -3.52 -6.72 40.85
C GLU A 589 -2.53 -6.68 39.66
N GLU A 590 -3.03 -6.52 38.42
CA GLU A 590 -2.20 -6.32 37.23
C GLU A 590 -1.41 -5.00 37.28
N THR A 591 -2.04 -3.93 37.75
CA THR A 591 -1.37 -2.61 37.85
C THR A 591 -0.36 -2.56 39.00
N LEU A 592 -0.62 -3.24 40.12
CA LEU A 592 0.32 -3.35 41.24
C LEU A 592 1.56 -4.18 40.88
N GLN A 593 1.43 -5.22 40.07
CA GLN A 593 2.59 -5.98 39.57
C GLN A 593 3.48 -5.13 38.66
N ALA A 594 2.91 -4.26 37.82
CA ALA A 594 3.68 -3.34 36.99
C ALA A 594 4.46 -2.30 37.83
N VAL A 595 3.86 -1.79 38.90
CA VAL A 595 4.52 -0.83 39.82
C VAL A 595 5.64 -1.49 40.62
N ASN A 596 5.47 -2.75 41.06
CA ASN A 596 6.50 -3.48 41.78
C ASN A 596 7.75 -3.76 40.91
N ILE A 597 7.55 -4.02 39.62
CA ILE A 597 8.63 -4.20 38.65
C ILE A 597 9.41 -2.89 38.42
N VAL A 598 8.74 -1.74 38.43
CA VAL A 598 9.39 -0.43 38.33
C VAL A 598 10.23 -0.12 39.57
N LEU A 599 9.71 -0.43 40.77
CA LEU A 599 10.44 -0.27 42.04
C LEU A 599 11.66 -1.19 42.14
N LEU A 600 11.56 -2.43 41.64
CA LEU A 600 12.70 -3.36 41.55
C LEU A 600 13.77 -2.90 40.56
N LYS A 601 13.37 -2.28 39.44
CA LYS A 601 14.30 -1.65 38.48
C LYS A 601 15.01 -0.44 39.09
N PHE A 602 14.31 0.36 39.89
CA PHE A 602 14.90 1.48 40.62
C PHE A 602 15.95 1.01 41.65
N ARG A 603 15.66 -0.09 42.36
CA ARG A 603 16.60 -0.74 43.28
C ARG A 603 17.83 -1.29 42.56
N ALA A 604 17.68 -1.84 41.36
CA ALA A 604 18.80 -2.36 40.56
C ALA A 604 19.75 -1.26 40.07
N VAL A 605 19.22 -0.07 39.73
CA VAL A 605 20.03 1.09 39.33
C VAL A 605 20.82 1.69 40.49
N LEU A 606 20.26 1.65 41.71
CA LEU A 606 20.90 2.16 42.93
C LEU A 606 22.09 1.31 43.43
N PHE A 607 22.14 0.01 43.10
CA PHE A 607 23.13 -0.94 43.62
C PHE A 607 24.09 -1.52 42.55
N ALA A 608 24.03 -1.06 41.30
CA ALA A 608 24.93 -1.53 40.25
C ALA A 608 26.37 -0.99 40.46
N ALA A 609 27.26 -1.88 40.89
CA ALA A 609 28.63 -1.60 41.28
C ALA A 609 29.52 -1.13 40.11
N VAL A 610 29.84 0.17 40.07
CA VAL A 610 31.07 0.71 39.45
C VAL A 610 31.61 1.81 40.39
N PRO A 611 32.69 1.57 41.15
CA PRO A 611 33.06 2.40 42.30
C PRO A 611 33.51 3.83 41.97
N LYS A 612 33.75 4.17 40.69
CA LYS A 612 34.24 5.51 40.29
C LYS A 612 33.14 6.52 39.92
N THR A 613 31.96 6.04 39.54
CA THR A 613 30.81 6.89 39.15
C THR A 613 29.90 7.18 40.33
N THR A 614 29.86 6.31 41.33
CA THR A 614 29.04 6.48 42.54
C THR A 614 29.51 7.66 43.39
N GLU A 615 30.82 7.92 43.46
CA GLU A 615 31.36 9.06 44.21
C GLU A 615 31.04 10.41 43.54
N MET A 616 31.14 10.53 42.21
CA MET A 616 30.75 11.77 41.51
C MET A 616 29.26 12.09 41.67
N VAL A 617 28.40 11.07 41.61
CA VAL A 617 26.95 11.24 41.77
C VAL A 617 26.60 11.53 43.24
N ALA A 618 27.27 10.90 44.20
CA ALA A 618 27.09 11.21 45.63
C ALA A 618 27.58 12.62 45.98
N VAL A 619 28.70 13.08 45.41
CA VAL A 619 29.20 14.46 45.57
C VAL A 619 28.27 15.46 44.90
N ALA A 620 27.70 15.15 43.73
CA ALA A 620 26.69 16.00 43.08
C ALA A 620 25.40 16.09 43.91
N PHE A 621 24.95 14.99 44.51
CA PHE A 621 23.79 15.00 45.40
C PHE A 621 24.05 15.68 46.73
N LEU A 622 25.27 15.58 47.30
CA LEU A 622 25.66 16.33 48.49
C LEU A 622 25.80 17.83 48.20
N ALA A 623 26.32 18.21 47.04
CA ALA A 623 26.38 19.60 46.59
C ALA A 623 24.98 20.18 46.32
N ALA A 624 24.10 19.40 45.70
CA ALA A 624 22.69 19.77 45.52
C ALA A 624 21.97 19.87 46.86
N ALA A 625 22.14 18.91 47.78
CA ALA A 625 21.56 18.95 49.11
C ALA A 625 22.07 20.15 49.93
N ALA A 626 23.36 20.48 49.84
CA ALA A 626 23.91 21.68 50.48
C ALA A 626 23.29 22.97 49.88
N LEU A 627 23.20 23.08 48.56
CA LEU A 627 22.51 24.18 47.88
C LEU A 627 21.04 24.31 48.33
N LEU A 628 20.33 23.18 48.44
CA LEU A 628 18.94 23.16 48.87
C LEU A 628 18.79 23.50 50.37
N VAL A 629 19.75 23.20 51.24
CA VAL A 629 19.66 23.56 52.68
C VAL A 629 19.85 25.07 52.91
N PHE A 630 20.65 25.75 52.09
CA PHE A 630 20.88 27.20 52.21
C PHE A 630 19.88 28.07 51.42
N LEU A 631 19.02 27.46 50.59
CA LEU A 631 17.95 28.15 49.89
C LEU A 631 16.72 28.27 50.81
N PRO A 632 16.24 29.49 51.13
CA PRO A 632 15.11 29.67 52.03
C PRO A 632 13.79 29.35 51.30
N TRP A 633 13.48 28.05 51.15
CA TRP A 633 12.28 27.55 50.45
C TRP A 633 10.99 28.15 50.98
N ARG A 634 10.92 28.45 52.27
CA ARG A 634 9.78 29.14 52.88
C ARG A 634 9.52 30.48 52.19
N HIS A 635 10.55 31.28 51.94
CA HIS A 635 10.42 32.59 51.29
C HIS A 635 10.21 32.46 49.78
N LEU A 636 10.84 31.49 49.12
CA LEU A 636 10.61 31.27 47.68
C LEU A 636 9.19 30.77 47.37
N PHE A 637 8.67 29.86 48.19
CA PHE A 637 7.30 29.37 48.03
C PHE A 637 6.28 30.45 48.38
N LEU A 638 6.56 31.26 49.41
CA LEU A 638 5.75 32.42 49.76
C LEU A 638 5.71 33.45 48.60
N MET A 639 6.86 33.74 47.99
CA MET A 639 6.96 34.64 46.84
C MET A 639 6.26 34.07 45.60
N ALA A 640 6.40 32.77 45.33
CA ALA A 640 5.72 32.11 44.21
C ALA A 640 4.20 32.11 44.37
N VAL A 641 3.69 31.81 45.58
CA VAL A 641 2.25 31.85 45.87
C VAL A 641 1.72 33.28 45.78
N LEU A 642 2.43 34.25 46.36
CA LEU A 642 2.05 35.66 46.27
C LEU A 642 2.01 36.12 44.80
N GLU A 643 3.02 35.77 44.00
CA GLU A 643 3.10 36.14 42.58
C GLU A 643 1.97 35.51 41.76
N VAL A 644 1.69 34.23 41.96
CA VAL A 644 0.65 33.51 41.20
C VAL A 644 -0.75 34.00 41.60
N TYR A 645 -1.00 34.22 42.90
CA TYR A 645 -2.34 34.56 43.40
C TYR A 645 -2.68 36.04 43.25
N THR A 646 -1.70 36.95 43.41
CA THR A 646 -1.92 38.40 43.21
C THR A 646 -1.85 38.80 41.73
N ARG A 647 -1.49 37.88 40.83
CA ARG A 647 -1.37 38.11 39.39
C ARG A 647 -2.64 38.65 38.74
N GLU A 648 -3.77 38.09 39.15
CA GLU A 648 -5.11 38.40 38.63
C GLU A 648 -5.86 39.40 39.53
N MET A 649 -5.23 39.88 40.61
CA MET A 649 -5.82 40.85 41.53
C MET A 649 -6.07 42.18 40.78
N PRO A 650 -7.27 42.79 40.87
CA PRO A 650 -7.67 43.91 40.01
C PRO A 650 -6.67 45.09 40.00
N LEU A 651 -6.10 45.43 41.16
CA LEU A 651 -5.14 46.53 41.33
C LEU A 651 -3.77 46.25 40.68
N ARG A 652 -3.37 44.99 40.55
CA ARG A 652 -2.05 44.58 40.00
C ARG A 652 -2.16 44.03 38.58
N LYS A 653 -3.32 43.49 38.20
CA LYS A 653 -3.59 42.80 36.93
C LYS A 653 -3.22 43.64 35.72
N GLN A 654 -3.59 44.93 35.71
CA GLN A 654 -3.31 45.80 34.58
C GLN A 654 -1.80 46.05 34.37
N ASN A 655 -1.03 46.13 35.45
CA ASN A 655 0.44 46.26 35.39
C ASN A 655 1.13 44.94 35.05
N THR A 656 0.62 43.82 35.56
CA THR A 656 1.13 42.48 35.24
C THR A 656 0.83 42.10 33.79
N GLU A 657 -0.34 42.44 33.26
CA GLU A 657 -0.68 42.28 31.85
C GLU A 657 0.19 43.17 30.97
N LYS A 658 0.42 44.44 31.35
CA LYS A 658 1.39 45.33 30.68
C LYS A 658 2.81 44.76 30.68
N PHE A 659 3.28 44.21 31.80
CA PHE A 659 4.62 43.60 31.88
C PHE A 659 4.71 42.31 31.06
N ARG A 660 3.67 41.48 31.06
CA ARG A 660 3.59 40.26 30.24
C ARG A 660 3.40 40.57 28.75
N ARG A 661 2.76 41.69 28.42
CA ARG A 661 2.75 42.28 27.06
C ARG A 661 4.15 42.70 26.71
N ARG A 662 4.83 43.48 27.56
CA ARG A 662 6.22 43.91 27.35
C ARG A 662 7.23 42.78 27.20
N ILE A 663 7.12 41.69 27.97
CA ILE A 663 8.00 40.52 27.80
C ILE A 663 7.71 39.77 26.50
N ARG A 664 6.43 39.63 26.12
CA ARG A 664 6.07 39.07 24.81
C ARG A 664 6.52 39.97 23.68
N GLU A 665 6.35 41.28 23.83
CA GLU A 665 6.81 42.34 22.94
C GLU A 665 8.34 42.35 22.82
N TRP A 666 9.09 42.12 23.91
CA TRP A 666 10.55 41.98 23.92
C TRP A 666 11.01 40.70 23.23
N SER A 667 10.31 39.59 23.47
CA SER A 667 10.56 38.31 22.78
C SER A 667 10.28 38.42 21.28
N THR A 668 9.26 39.18 20.88
CA THR A 668 8.96 39.50 19.48
C THR A 668 9.89 40.58 18.90
N TYR A 669 10.43 41.50 19.72
CA TYR A 669 11.42 42.52 19.30
C TYR A 669 12.79 41.88 18.96
N LEU A 670 13.14 40.79 19.65
CA LEU A 670 14.31 39.96 19.32
C LEU A 670 14.12 39.09 18.06
N HIS A 671 12.87 38.89 17.61
CA HIS A 671 12.54 38.00 16.49
C HIS A 671 11.94 38.72 15.27
N SER A 672 11.68 40.03 15.32
CA SER A 672 11.05 40.76 14.21
C SER A 672 11.38 42.26 14.24
N GLY A 673 12.63 42.59 13.99
CA GLY A 673 12.94 43.82 13.27
C GLY A 673 12.50 43.66 11.82
N LYS A 674 11.21 43.94 11.55
CA LYS A 674 10.65 44.60 10.35
C LYS A 674 9.14 44.36 10.25
N GLU A 675 8.42 45.47 10.43
CA GLU A 675 7.13 45.86 9.87
C GLU A 675 5.81 45.25 10.42
N LEU A 676 5.33 45.91 11.48
CA LEU A 676 3.96 46.43 11.60
C LEU A 676 3.73 47.44 10.45
N VAL A 677 2.56 47.52 9.78
CA VAL A 677 1.34 48.16 10.28
C VAL A 677 0.10 47.51 9.66
N ARG A 678 -0.86 47.20 10.53
CA ARG A 678 -2.18 46.64 10.28
C ARG A 678 -3.23 47.73 10.63
N GLU A 679 -4.42 47.60 10.04
CA GLU A 679 -5.75 48.02 10.54
C GLU A 679 -6.41 49.29 9.97
N SER A 680 -7.59 49.05 9.39
CA SER A 680 -8.85 49.82 9.51
C SER A 680 -9.82 49.24 8.43
N ALA A 681 -11.05 48.78 8.64
CA ALA A 681 -11.98 48.82 9.76
C ALA A 681 -13.11 47.79 9.55
N ASP A 682 -13.70 47.33 10.65
CA ASP A 682 -14.96 46.59 10.72
C ASP A 682 -16.18 47.50 10.42
N GLY A 683 -17.20 46.94 9.77
CA GLY A 683 -18.49 47.60 9.59
C GLY A 683 -19.53 46.76 8.85
N MET A 684 -20.60 46.41 9.59
CA MET A 684 -21.98 46.09 9.18
C MET A 684 -22.36 44.63 8.89
N ALA A 685 -23.25 44.15 9.77
CA ALA A 685 -24.07 42.95 9.67
C ALA A 685 -25.41 43.26 8.97
N GLY A 686 -25.95 42.26 8.27
CA GLY A 686 -27.34 42.23 7.79
C GLY A 686 -27.50 41.62 6.39
N ALA A 687 -27.71 40.31 6.30
CA ALA A 687 -28.23 39.68 5.08
C ALA A 687 -29.03 38.42 5.43
N SER A 688 -30.23 38.33 4.85
CA SER A 688 -31.12 37.17 4.84
C SER A 688 -30.42 35.91 4.34
N SER A 689 -30.78 34.73 4.87
CA SER A 689 -30.27 33.44 4.43
C SER A 689 -30.39 33.28 2.90
N PRO A 690 -29.29 33.03 2.17
CA PRO A 690 -29.33 32.92 0.71
C PRO A 690 -30.20 31.73 0.25
N ALA A 691 -30.98 31.93 -0.81
CA ALA A 691 -31.80 30.88 -1.42
C ALA A 691 -31.01 30.07 -2.46
N ALA A 692 -31.54 28.92 -2.89
CA ALA A 692 -31.00 28.16 -4.01
C ALA A 692 -31.10 28.96 -5.33
N ILE A 693 -30.14 28.77 -6.24
CA ILE A 693 -30.10 29.42 -7.56
C ILE A 693 -30.25 28.35 -8.65
N THR A 694 -31.10 28.59 -9.64
CA THR A 694 -31.11 27.81 -10.88
C THR A 694 -30.24 28.49 -11.93
N CYS A 695 -29.27 27.77 -12.50
CA CYS A 695 -28.37 28.30 -13.52
C CYS A 695 -27.92 27.22 -14.51
N ARG A 696 -27.19 27.60 -15.56
CA ARG A 696 -26.66 26.61 -16.52
C ARG A 696 -25.36 26.00 -16.04
N ALA A 697 -25.22 24.69 -16.29
CA ALA A 697 -23.96 23.96 -16.12
C ALA A 697 -23.74 22.96 -17.27
N ALA A 698 -22.47 22.68 -17.57
CA ALA A 698 -22.08 21.64 -18.51
C ALA A 698 -21.84 20.34 -17.72
N VAL A 699 -22.82 19.44 -17.78
CA VAL A 699 -22.87 18.23 -16.96
C VAL A 699 -22.37 17.04 -17.77
N ALA A 700 -21.41 16.32 -17.21
CA ALA A 700 -21.02 15.02 -17.73
C ALA A 700 -21.95 13.96 -17.13
N TRP A 701 -22.69 13.26 -17.98
CA TRP A 701 -23.57 12.17 -17.55
C TRP A 701 -22.88 10.81 -17.49
N ALA A 702 -21.80 10.64 -18.28
CA ALA A 702 -21.02 9.41 -18.33
C ALA A 702 -19.58 9.70 -18.82
N PRO A 703 -18.62 8.79 -18.56
CA PRO A 703 -17.25 8.93 -19.03
C PRO A 703 -17.15 9.12 -20.54
N GLY A 704 -16.39 10.12 -20.98
CA GLY A 704 -16.08 10.40 -22.39
C GLY A 704 -17.26 10.83 -23.26
N GLN A 705 -18.48 10.90 -22.73
CA GLN A 705 -19.65 11.40 -23.45
C GLN A 705 -19.66 12.93 -23.46
N PRO A 706 -20.06 13.59 -24.56
CA PRO A 706 -20.15 15.05 -24.62
C PRO A 706 -20.89 15.64 -23.41
N LEU A 707 -20.39 16.77 -22.90
CA LEU A 707 -21.06 17.49 -21.82
C LEU A 707 -22.42 18.00 -22.31
N VAL A 708 -23.45 17.86 -21.47
CA VAL A 708 -24.79 18.34 -21.76
C VAL A 708 -25.03 19.62 -20.98
N MET A 709 -25.50 20.67 -21.68
CA MET A 709 -25.91 21.91 -21.03
C MET A 709 -27.25 21.70 -20.33
N GLU A 710 -27.25 21.73 -19.00
CA GLU A 710 -28.41 21.50 -18.14
C GLU A 710 -28.71 22.73 -17.29
N GLU A 711 -29.98 22.89 -16.91
CA GLU A 711 -30.35 23.77 -15.80
C GLU A 711 -30.17 23.01 -14.48
N VAL A 712 -29.26 23.51 -13.63
CA VAL A 712 -28.92 22.92 -12.34
C VAL A 712 -29.32 23.85 -11.20
N GLU A 713 -29.77 23.27 -10.10
CA GLU A 713 -30.00 23.96 -8.84
C GLU A 713 -28.70 23.97 -8.03
N VAL A 714 -28.27 25.15 -7.62
CA VAL A 714 -27.10 25.40 -6.78
C VAL A 714 -27.58 25.83 -5.40
N ALA A 715 -27.42 24.94 -4.42
CA ALA A 715 -27.75 25.20 -3.03
C ALA A 715 -26.98 26.44 -2.48
N PRO A 716 -27.51 27.13 -1.46
CA PRO A 716 -26.77 28.18 -0.79
C PRO A 716 -25.47 27.66 -0.15
N PRO A 717 -24.48 28.55 0.07
CA PRO A 717 -23.25 28.17 0.76
C PRO A 717 -23.54 27.88 2.24
N GLU A 718 -23.06 26.74 2.71
CA GLU A 718 -23.12 26.34 4.13
C GLU A 718 -21.99 27.00 4.94
N ALA A 719 -21.87 26.68 6.22
CA ALA A 719 -20.81 27.21 7.08
C ALA A 719 -19.41 27.05 6.45
N LYS A 720 -18.64 28.15 6.42
CA LYS A 720 -17.30 28.28 5.81
C LYS A 720 -17.26 28.12 4.29
N GLU A 721 -18.39 28.20 3.60
CA GLU A 721 -18.46 28.18 2.14
C GLU A 721 -18.78 29.55 1.59
N ILE A 722 -18.43 29.74 0.32
CA ILE A 722 -18.84 30.89 -0.47
C ILE A 722 -19.44 30.40 -1.78
N ARG A 723 -20.48 31.08 -2.27
CA ARG A 723 -21.01 30.87 -3.60
C ARG A 723 -20.45 31.93 -4.53
N VAL A 724 -19.93 31.50 -5.67
CA VAL A 724 -19.20 32.32 -6.64
C VAL A 724 -19.96 32.32 -7.95
N LYS A 725 -20.29 33.52 -8.46
CA LYS A 725 -20.67 33.71 -9.86
C LYS A 725 -19.40 33.59 -10.70
N VAL A 726 -19.29 32.52 -11.48
CA VAL A 726 -18.12 32.28 -12.32
C VAL A 726 -18.16 33.26 -13.49
N VAL A 727 -17.04 33.95 -13.74
CA VAL A 727 -16.89 34.88 -14.87
C VAL A 727 -16.20 34.16 -16.02
N SER A 728 -15.10 33.46 -15.71
CA SER A 728 -14.34 32.70 -16.69
C SER A 728 -13.78 31.44 -16.06
N THR A 729 -13.72 30.38 -16.87
CA THR A 729 -13.05 29.14 -16.51
C THR A 729 -12.15 28.69 -17.66
N SER A 730 -11.03 28.04 -17.40
CA SER A 730 -10.23 27.41 -18.45
C SER A 730 -10.30 25.90 -18.38
N ILE A 731 -10.16 25.26 -19.54
CA ILE A 731 -10.07 23.80 -19.63
C ILE A 731 -8.62 23.38 -19.40
N CYS A 732 -8.43 22.39 -18.53
CA CYS A 732 -7.14 21.77 -18.28
C CYS A 732 -7.17 20.28 -18.69
N ARG A 733 -5.98 19.73 -19.00
CA ARG A 733 -5.83 18.32 -19.36
C ARG A 733 -6.34 17.38 -18.27
N SER A 734 -6.26 17.79 -17.01
CA SER A 734 -6.77 17.01 -15.87
C SER A 734 -8.29 16.85 -15.94
N ASP A 735 -9.03 17.89 -16.36
CA ASP A 735 -10.49 17.79 -16.57
C ASP A 735 -10.80 16.76 -17.66
N VAL A 736 -10.09 16.82 -18.79
CA VAL A 736 -10.25 15.89 -19.91
C VAL A 736 -9.93 14.45 -19.50
N ASN A 737 -8.81 14.24 -18.82
CA ASN A 737 -8.39 12.91 -18.40
C ASN A 737 -9.41 12.28 -17.43
N GLN A 738 -9.95 13.05 -16.47
CA GLN A 738 -10.96 12.54 -15.54
C GLN A 738 -12.35 12.43 -16.19
N TRP A 739 -12.68 13.29 -17.16
CA TRP A 739 -13.90 13.14 -17.92
C TRP A 739 -13.88 11.85 -18.76
N GLN A 740 -12.74 11.48 -19.33
CA GLN A 740 -12.55 10.25 -20.09
C GLN A 740 -12.33 9.00 -19.22
N SER A 741 -12.10 9.15 -17.92
CA SER A 741 -11.74 8.02 -17.05
C SER A 741 -12.93 7.06 -16.90
N THR A 742 -12.76 5.83 -17.39
CA THR A 742 -13.62 4.70 -17.06
C THR A 742 -13.20 4.12 -15.70
N PRO A 743 -14.02 3.26 -15.06
CA PRO A 743 -13.68 2.63 -13.76
C PRO A 743 -12.33 1.89 -13.72
N LEU A 744 -11.71 1.63 -14.88
CA LEU A 744 -10.39 1.02 -15.01
C LEU A 744 -9.22 1.99 -14.82
N ILE A 745 -9.46 3.31 -14.82
CA ILE A 745 -8.44 4.38 -14.84
C ILE A 745 -8.23 5.04 -13.47
N ASP A 746 -9.20 4.95 -12.55
CA ASP A 746 -9.17 5.60 -11.22
C ASP A 746 -8.13 5.02 -10.23
N TYR A 747 -7.35 4.01 -10.63
CA TYR A 747 -6.33 3.36 -9.81
C TYR A 747 -5.08 4.23 -9.55
N ALA A 748 -4.98 5.41 -10.18
CA ALA A 748 -3.68 6.06 -10.38
C ALA A 748 -3.21 7.01 -9.26
N ILE A 749 -3.99 7.36 -8.23
CA ILE A 749 -3.53 8.41 -7.30
C ILE A 749 -3.85 8.17 -5.80
N SER A 750 -4.42 7.05 -5.36
CA SER A 750 -4.53 6.70 -3.93
C SER A 750 -4.85 5.23 -3.66
N GLU A 751 -4.23 4.65 -2.63
CA GLU A 751 -4.54 3.33 -2.06
C GLU A 751 -5.94 3.23 -1.42
N THR A 752 -6.71 4.32 -1.41
CA THR A 752 -8.13 4.28 -1.02
C THR A 752 -8.95 3.80 -2.21
N GLN A 753 -9.50 2.59 -2.07
CA GLN A 753 -10.58 1.96 -2.86
C GLN A 753 -11.02 2.77 -4.09
N ALA A 754 -10.80 2.20 -5.28
CA ALA A 754 -11.41 2.65 -6.54
C ALA A 754 -12.88 3.02 -6.30
N GLN A 755 -13.22 4.30 -6.44
CA GLN A 755 -14.62 4.73 -6.36
C GLN A 755 -15.26 4.51 -7.73
N PRO A 756 -16.21 3.57 -7.87
CA PRO A 756 -16.92 3.39 -9.13
C PRO A 756 -17.86 4.59 -9.40
N ASP A 757 -17.93 5.01 -10.67
CA ASP A 757 -18.98 5.84 -11.28
C ASP A 757 -19.42 7.13 -10.54
N LEU A 758 -18.51 8.09 -10.33
CA LEU A 758 -18.86 9.46 -9.87
C LEU A 758 -19.45 10.32 -11.01
N PHE A 759 -20.60 9.88 -11.54
CA PHE A 759 -21.42 10.60 -12.52
C PHE A 759 -22.90 10.60 -12.06
N PRO A 760 -23.70 11.62 -12.40
CA PRO A 760 -23.35 12.81 -13.19
C PRO A 760 -22.46 13.79 -12.41
N ARG A 761 -21.61 14.54 -13.12
CA ARG A 761 -20.59 15.41 -12.52
C ARG A 761 -20.41 16.71 -13.31
N ILE A 762 -20.11 17.81 -12.60
CA ILE A 762 -19.68 19.07 -13.20
C ILE A 762 -18.17 19.21 -13.01
N PHE A 763 -17.42 19.28 -14.12
CA PHE A 763 -15.97 19.44 -14.14
C PHE A 763 -15.54 20.91 -14.03
N GLY A 764 -14.23 21.17 -14.18
CA GLY A 764 -13.65 22.51 -14.13
C GLY A 764 -13.07 22.84 -12.76
N HIS A 765 -11.81 23.26 -12.76
CA HIS A 765 -11.08 23.66 -11.55
C HIS A 765 -10.19 24.90 -11.77
N GLU A 766 -10.09 25.40 -13.00
CA GLU A 766 -9.41 26.64 -13.33
C GLU A 766 -10.45 27.75 -13.49
N ALA A 767 -10.71 28.57 -12.48
CA ALA A 767 -11.77 29.58 -12.57
C ALA A 767 -11.58 30.81 -11.68
N SER A 768 -12.18 31.88 -12.16
CA SER A 768 -12.22 33.19 -11.51
C SER A 768 -13.64 33.73 -11.57
N GLY A 769 -14.02 34.52 -10.56
CA GLY A 769 -15.38 34.98 -10.44
C GLY A 769 -15.59 36.00 -9.34
N VAL A 770 -16.85 36.22 -9.02
CA VAL A 770 -17.30 37.20 -8.02
C VAL A 770 -18.12 36.49 -6.96
N VAL A 771 -17.85 36.77 -5.68
CA VAL A 771 -18.62 36.22 -4.56
C VAL A 771 -20.05 36.73 -4.63
N GLU A 772 -21.01 35.81 -4.74
CA GLU A 772 -22.43 36.11 -4.74
C GLU A 772 -23.02 36.05 -3.33
N SER A 773 -22.64 35.05 -2.53
CA SER A 773 -23.06 34.94 -1.13
C SER A 773 -22.01 34.20 -0.29
N VAL A 774 -22.08 34.40 1.02
CA VAL A 774 -21.16 33.81 2.00
C VAL A 774 -21.95 33.04 3.04
N GLY A 775 -21.45 31.87 3.42
CA GLY A 775 -22.04 31.05 4.48
C GLY A 775 -21.54 31.44 5.87
N GLU A 776 -22.11 30.80 6.90
CA GLU A 776 -21.83 31.12 8.29
C GLU A 776 -20.32 31.01 8.63
N GLY A 777 -19.80 31.98 9.38
CA GLY A 777 -18.41 31.97 9.86
C GLY A 777 -17.36 32.38 8.83
N VAL A 778 -17.75 32.70 7.59
CA VAL A 778 -16.85 33.34 6.61
C VAL A 778 -16.72 34.81 6.94
N THR A 779 -15.50 35.26 7.24
CA THR A 779 -15.19 36.66 7.61
C THR A 779 -14.28 37.36 6.60
N GLU A 780 -13.59 36.58 5.76
CA GLU A 780 -12.55 37.06 4.85
C GLU A 780 -13.06 37.46 3.45
N PHE A 781 -14.30 37.08 3.13
CA PHE A 781 -14.98 37.42 1.89
C PHE A 781 -16.28 38.17 2.18
N ARG A 782 -16.64 39.05 1.24
CA ARG A 782 -17.92 39.77 1.20
C ARG A 782 -18.51 39.61 -0.20
N VAL A 783 -19.83 39.76 -0.30
CA VAL A 783 -20.52 39.80 -1.60
C VAL A 783 -19.90 40.88 -2.48
N GLY A 784 -19.64 40.56 -3.74
CA GLY A 784 -18.96 41.44 -4.70
C GLY A 784 -17.44 41.31 -4.72
N ASP A 785 -16.83 40.56 -3.81
CA ASP A 785 -15.38 40.32 -3.86
C ASP A 785 -14.99 39.50 -5.09
N HIS A 786 -13.92 39.92 -5.75
CA HIS A 786 -13.31 39.22 -6.88
C HIS A 786 -12.41 38.09 -6.35
N VAL A 787 -12.58 36.88 -6.88
CA VAL A 787 -11.91 35.68 -6.37
C VAL A 787 -11.35 34.78 -7.47
N LEU A 788 -10.24 34.12 -7.14
CA LEU A 788 -9.67 32.99 -7.88
C LEU A 788 -9.93 31.71 -7.08
N THR A 789 -10.61 30.73 -7.67
CA THR A 789 -10.89 29.44 -7.00
C THR A 789 -9.77 28.45 -7.25
N VAL A 790 -9.38 27.67 -6.24
CA VAL A 790 -8.25 26.73 -6.31
C VAL A 790 -8.67 25.32 -5.87
N PHE A 791 -8.10 24.29 -6.49
CA PHE A 791 -8.44 22.88 -6.26
C PHE A 791 -7.79 22.25 -5.00
N ILE A 792 -6.87 22.98 -4.36
CA ILE A 792 -6.39 22.72 -3.01
C ILE A 792 -6.57 24.00 -2.20
N GLY A 793 -6.89 23.86 -0.92
CA GLY A 793 -7.13 24.99 -0.02
C GLY A 793 -6.11 25.12 1.11
N GLU A 794 -6.28 26.17 1.91
CA GLU A 794 -5.44 26.47 3.07
C GLU A 794 -6.30 26.82 4.28
N CYS A 795 -6.39 25.88 5.24
CA CYS A 795 -7.20 26.10 6.46
C CYS A 795 -6.52 26.92 7.54
N MET A 796 -5.24 27.29 7.36
CA MET A 796 -4.39 28.05 8.30
C MET A 796 -4.17 27.42 9.69
N SER A 797 -4.81 26.30 10.03
CA SER A 797 -4.81 25.75 11.39
C SER A 797 -4.29 24.32 11.51
N CYS A 798 -4.23 23.55 10.42
CA CYS A 798 -3.78 22.15 10.49
C CYS A 798 -2.25 22.07 10.59
N LYS A 799 -1.74 20.92 11.03
CA LYS A 799 -0.30 20.67 11.20
C LYS A 799 0.50 21.03 9.94
N HIS A 800 -0.05 20.78 8.76
CA HIS A 800 0.64 21.05 7.50
C HIS A 800 0.68 22.56 7.19
N CYS A 801 -0.44 23.27 7.30
CA CYS A 801 -0.50 24.72 7.07
C CYS A 801 0.45 25.49 8.01
N VAL A 802 0.50 25.12 9.30
CA VAL A 802 1.36 25.81 10.28
C VAL A 802 2.82 25.37 10.22
N SER A 803 3.16 24.32 9.46
CA SER A 803 4.52 23.77 9.43
C SER A 803 5.52 24.64 8.66
N GLY A 804 5.05 25.43 7.70
CA GLY A 804 5.91 26.10 6.72
C GLY A 804 6.64 25.15 5.75
N LYS A 805 6.36 23.84 5.79
CA LYS A 805 7.08 22.81 5.01
C LYS A 805 6.26 22.21 3.86
N SER A 806 4.96 22.52 3.78
CA SER A 806 4.05 21.86 2.85
C SER A 806 2.85 22.76 2.52
N ASN A 807 2.34 22.65 1.30
CA ASN A 807 1.06 23.19 0.87
C ASN A 807 -0.09 22.18 0.92
N MET A 808 0.15 20.94 1.37
CA MET A 808 -0.87 19.90 1.46
C MET A 808 -1.71 20.05 2.73
N CYS A 809 -2.75 20.87 2.68
CA CYS A 809 -3.67 21.05 3.80
C CYS A 809 -4.39 19.74 4.14
N GLN A 810 -4.39 19.34 5.42
CA GLN A 810 -5.09 18.11 5.86
C GLN A 810 -6.61 18.22 5.76
N LYS A 811 -7.16 19.43 5.93
CA LYS A 811 -8.61 19.68 5.90
C LYS A 811 -9.16 19.91 4.50
N LEU A 812 -8.39 20.61 3.67
CA LEU A 812 -8.78 21.14 2.36
C LEU A 812 -7.77 20.69 1.30
N GLY A 813 -7.26 19.47 1.43
CA GLY A 813 -6.40 18.87 0.41
C GLY A 813 -7.19 18.58 -0.87
N LEU A 814 -6.56 17.88 -1.82
CA LEU A 814 -7.23 17.50 -3.06
C LEU A 814 -8.49 16.64 -2.79
N GLU A 815 -9.66 17.17 -3.12
CA GLU A 815 -10.96 16.50 -3.01
C GLU A 815 -11.18 15.50 -4.15
N ARG A 816 -11.73 14.31 -3.85
CA ARG A 816 -11.89 13.21 -4.83
C ARG A 816 -13.24 12.49 -4.80
N LYS A 817 -14.03 12.65 -3.75
CA LYS A 817 -15.33 12.00 -3.55
C LYS A 817 -16.48 12.74 -4.25
N GLY A 818 -16.22 13.95 -4.77
CA GLY A 818 -17.20 14.75 -5.49
C GLY A 818 -18.19 15.48 -4.59
N VAL A 819 -17.75 15.86 -3.40
CA VAL A 819 -18.56 16.53 -2.36
C VAL A 819 -17.78 17.66 -1.69
N MET A 820 -18.46 18.52 -0.93
CA MET A 820 -17.84 19.61 -0.19
C MET A 820 -17.03 19.11 1.02
N HIS A 821 -15.95 19.82 1.36
CA HIS A 821 -15.12 19.51 2.54
C HIS A 821 -15.86 19.70 3.88
N SER A 822 -16.89 20.53 3.91
CA SER A 822 -17.62 20.95 5.11
C SER A 822 -18.52 19.86 5.68
N ASP A 823 -19.40 19.30 4.84
CA ASP A 823 -20.48 18.39 5.23
C ASP A 823 -20.50 17.08 4.41
N GLN A 824 -19.55 16.92 3.49
CA GLN A 824 -19.47 15.76 2.59
C GLN A 824 -20.73 15.56 1.73
N LYS A 825 -21.43 16.64 1.36
CA LYS A 825 -22.54 16.62 0.39
C LYS A 825 -22.22 17.45 -0.86
N THR A 826 -23.00 17.26 -1.92
CA THR A 826 -22.97 18.16 -3.08
C THR A 826 -23.85 19.39 -2.86
N ARG A 827 -23.58 20.45 -3.65
CA ARG A 827 -24.40 21.66 -3.75
C ARG A 827 -25.18 21.73 -5.06
N PHE A 828 -24.98 20.76 -5.96
CA PHE A 828 -25.65 20.72 -7.25
C PHE A 828 -26.72 19.63 -7.27
N SER A 829 -27.90 19.98 -7.78
CA SER A 829 -28.96 19.03 -8.09
C SER A 829 -29.66 19.31 -9.41
N ILE A 830 -30.17 18.27 -10.04
CA ILE A 830 -31.08 18.35 -11.19
C ILE A 830 -32.34 17.58 -10.82
N ARG A 831 -33.48 18.27 -10.76
CA ARG A 831 -34.78 17.67 -10.41
C ARG A 831 -34.70 16.87 -9.10
N GLY A 832 -34.03 17.44 -8.09
CA GLY A 832 -33.82 16.82 -6.77
C GLY A 832 -32.79 15.67 -6.73
N LYS A 833 -32.15 15.30 -7.84
CA LYS A 833 -31.08 14.29 -7.87
C LYS A 833 -29.69 14.95 -7.79
N PRO A 834 -28.75 14.40 -7.02
CA PRO A 834 -27.43 15.00 -6.83
C PRO A 834 -26.59 14.96 -8.11
N VAL A 835 -25.83 16.02 -8.35
CA VAL A 835 -24.75 16.08 -9.34
C VAL A 835 -23.44 16.32 -8.60
N TYR A 836 -22.40 15.53 -8.86
CA TYR A 836 -21.17 15.56 -8.06
C TYR A 836 -20.27 16.74 -8.43
N HIS A 837 -19.52 17.21 -7.42
CA HIS A 837 -18.46 18.18 -7.59
C HIS A 837 -17.20 17.56 -8.21
N TYR A 838 -16.33 18.37 -8.80
CA TYR A 838 -14.98 18.02 -9.23
C TYR A 838 -13.98 18.92 -8.53
N CYS A 839 -13.04 18.31 -7.79
CA CYS A 839 -12.06 18.99 -6.94
C CYS A 839 -12.65 20.01 -5.95
N ALA A 840 -13.93 19.87 -5.58
CA ALA A 840 -14.71 20.86 -4.84
C ALA A 840 -14.66 22.29 -5.43
N VAL A 841 -14.54 22.39 -6.78
CA VAL A 841 -14.59 23.66 -7.53
C VAL A 841 -15.71 23.65 -8.57
N SER A 842 -15.79 22.65 -9.45
CA SER A 842 -16.87 22.51 -10.45
C SER A 842 -17.22 23.77 -11.23
N SER A 843 -16.22 24.38 -11.86
CA SER A 843 -16.37 25.67 -12.52
C SER A 843 -16.99 25.63 -13.92
N PHE A 844 -17.34 24.47 -14.46
CA PHE A 844 -18.15 24.36 -15.68
C PHE A 844 -19.64 24.62 -15.39
N SER A 845 -19.92 25.69 -14.64
CA SER A 845 -21.23 26.17 -14.25
C SER A 845 -21.18 27.68 -14.03
N GLU A 846 -22.29 28.38 -14.31
CA GLU A 846 -22.40 29.83 -14.08
C GLU A 846 -22.26 30.21 -12.59
N TYR A 847 -22.65 29.31 -11.68
CA TYR A 847 -22.45 29.47 -10.24
C TYR A 847 -21.86 28.21 -9.64
N THR A 848 -20.94 28.36 -8.71
CA THR A 848 -20.40 27.24 -7.93
C THR A 848 -20.27 27.59 -6.47
N VAL A 849 -20.17 26.57 -5.62
CA VAL A 849 -19.92 26.72 -4.18
C VAL A 849 -18.58 26.10 -3.87
N VAL A 850 -17.72 26.86 -3.20
CA VAL A 850 -16.39 26.42 -2.75
C VAL A 850 -16.23 26.69 -1.26
N HIS A 851 -15.41 25.89 -0.59
CA HIS A 851 -14.99 26.24 0.77
C HIS A 851 -14.15 27.52 0.73
N SER A 852 -14.32 28.46 1.67
CA SER A 852 -13.64 29.77 1.65
C SER A 852 -12.11 29.64 1.63
N GLY A 853 -11.60 28.62 2.32
CA GLY A 853 -10.18 28.23 2.29
C GLY A 853 -9.64 27.79 0.92
N CYS A 854 -10.51 27.53 -0.06
CA CYS A 854 -10.19 27.18 -1.45
C CYS A 854 -10.45 28.34 -2.42
N ALA A 855 -10.55 29.57 -1.90
CA ALA A 855 -10.66 30.79 -2.70
C ALA A 855 -9.57 31.78 -2.29
N VAL A 856 -9.09 32.54 -3.27
CA VAL A 856 -8.10 33.60 -3.09
C VAL A 856 -8.72 34.91 -3.52
N LYS A 857 -8.77 35.89 -2.61
CA LYS A 857 -9.25 37.24 -2.92
C LYS A 857 -8.25 37.95 -3.83
N VAL A 858 -8.74 38.57 -4.89
CA VAL A 858 -7.92 39.29 -5.88
C VAL A 858 -8.44 40.71 -6.08
N SER A 859 -7.60 41.59 -6.62
CA SER A 859 -8.01 42.95 -6.95
C SER A 859 -9.11 42.94 -8.03
N PRO A 860 -10.15 43.79 -7.92
CA PRO A 860 -11.17 43.93 -8.95
C PRO A 860 -10.64 44.35 -10.33
N SER A 861 -9.45 44.96 -10.37
CA SER A 861 -8.79 45.39 -11.61
C SER A 861 -8.15 44.23 -12.41
N MET A 862 -8.06 43.04 -11.83
CA MET A 862 -7.42 41.89 -12.49
C MET A 862 -8.33 41.31 -13.57
N PRO A 863 -7.79 41.00 -14.77
CA PRO A 863 -8.58 40.43 -15.85
C PRO A 863 -8.95 38.97 -15.53
N MET A 864 -10.22 38.77 -15.18
CA MET A 864 -10.79 37.48 -14.74
C MET A 864 -10.55 36.36 -15.75
N ASP A 865 -10.64 36.68 -17.03
CA ASP A 865 -10.43 35.79 -18.17
C ASP A 865 -8.97 35.39 -18.41
N ARG A 866 -8.03 35.92 -17.62
CA ARG A 866 -6.62 35.53 -17.67
C ARG A 866 -6.14 34.93 -16.36
N ILE A 867 -6.54 35.52 -15.22
CA ILE A 867 -6.10 35.03 -13.91
C ILE A 867 -6.65 33.65 -13.56
N CYS A 868 -7.73 33.17 -14.21
CA CYS A 868 -8.25 31.81 -14.00
C CYS A 868 -7.18 30.72 -14.26
N LEU A 869 -6.21 30.97 -15.14
CA LEU A 869 -5.09 30.05 -15.39
C LEU A 869 -4.12 29.94 -14.20
N LEU A 870 -4.09 30.95 -13.31
CA LEU A 870 -3.26 30.96 -12.11
C LEU A 870 -3.78 30.04 -11.01
N SER A 871 -4.93 29.38 -11.16
CA SER A 871 -5.38 28.43 -10.14
C SER A 871 -4.98 26.98 -10.39
N CYS A 872 -4.26 26.68 -11.48
CA CYS A 872 -3.68 25.35 -11.68
C CYS A 872 -2.35 25.36 -12.46
N GLY A 873 -2.38 25.16 -13.78
CA GLY A 873 -1.20 24.78 -14.55
C GLY A 873 -0.05 25.81 -14.52
N VAL A 874 -0.38 27.10 -14.58
CA VAL A 874 0.63 28.17 -14.59
C VAL A 874 1.37 28.25 -13.26
N SER A 875 0.59 28.31 -12.18
CA SER A 875 1.13 28.34 -10.81
C SER A 875 1.90 27.07 -10.49
N ALA A 876 1.43 25.91 -10.94
CA ALA A 876 2.12 24.65 -10.75
C ALA A 876 3.54 24.67 -11.35
N GLY A 877 3.68 25.13 -12.59
CA GLY A 877 4.99 25.21 -13.26
C GLY A 877 5.91 26.27 -12.66
N LEU A 878 5.41 27.50 -12.46
CA LEU A 878 6.20 28.59 -11.86
C LEU A 878 6.67 28.24 -10.45
N GLY A 879 5.78 27.68 -9.62
CA GLY A 879 6.13 27.27 -8.27
C GLY A 879 7.07 26.07 -8.22
N ALA A 880 6.98 25.15 -9.20
CA ALA A 880 7.97 24.08 -9.31
C ALA A 880 9.38 24.64 -9.49
N ALA A 881 9.53 25.63 -10.38
CA ALA A 881 10.81 26.29 -10.62
C ALA A 881 11.27 27.13 -9.41
N TRP A 882 10.37 27.88 -8.77
CA TRP A 882 10.75 28.85 -7.74
C TRP A 882 10.77 28.32 -6.32
N ASN A 883 9.84 27.44 -5.96
CA ASN A 883 9.64 27.03 -4.58
C ASN A 883 10.13 25.60 -4.33
N VAL A 884 9.92 24.70 -5.31
CA VAL A 884 10.22 23.27 -5.12
C VAL A 884 11.66 22.95 -5.50
N ALA A 885 12.08 23.41 -6.67
CA ALA A 885 13.44 23.30 -7.17
C ALA A 885 14.33 24.41 -6.62
N ASP A 886 13.78 25.62 -6.46
CA ASP A 886 14.51 26.85 -6.14
C ASP A 886 15.76 26.98 -7.01
N ILE A 887 15.52 27.07 -8.33
CA ILE A 887 16.57 27.06 -9.35
C ILE A 887 17.59 28.16 -9.05
N SER A 888 18.85 27.76 -8.98
CA SER A 888 19.98 28.69 -8.86
C SER A 888 20.34 29.34 -10.20
N GLU A 889 20.83 30.57 -10.12
CA GLU A 889 21.35 31.30 -11.28
C GLU A 889 22.49 30.52 -11.94
N GLY A 890 22.52 30.54 -13.28
CA GLY A 890 23.52 29.84 -14.09
C GLY A 890 23.26 28.35 -14.29
N SER A 891 22.25 27.76 -13.65
CA SER A 891 21.96 26.32 -13.76
C SER A 891 21.43 25.88 -15.11
N SER A 892 21.60 24.59 -15.39
CA SER A 892 21.02 23.88 -16.53
C SER A 892 19.72 23.18 -16.14
N VAL A 893 18.68 23.35 -16.97
CA VAL A 893 17.33 22.85 -16.72
C VAL A 893 16.86 22.05 -17.92
N VAL A 894 16.28 20.87 -17.68
CA VAL A 894 15.59 20.09 -18.73
C VAL A 894 14.11 19.89 -18.38
N ILE A 895 13.22 20.11 -19.34
CA ILE A 895 11.77 20.10 -19.15
C ILE A 895 11.16 19.10 -20.12
N PHE A 896 10.60 18.02 -19.60
CA PHE A 896 9.88 17.02 -20.36
C PHE A 896 8.40 17.38 -20.46
N GLY A 897 7.94 17.70 -21.66
CA GLY A 897 6.57 18.13 -21.96
C GLY A 897 6.41 19.65 -21.93
N LEU A 898 6.24 20.26 -23.10
CA LEU A 898 6.04 21.70 -23.29
C LEU A 898 4.55 22.07 -23.39
N GLY A 899 3.73 21.50 -22.49
CA GLY A 899 2.38 22.00 -22.24
C GLY A 899 2.40 23.27 -21.37
N THR A 900 1.23 23.75 -20.94
CA THR A 900 1.13 24.96 -20.08
C THR A 900 2.00 24.87 -18.82
N VAL A 901 2.06 23.69 -18.17
CA VAL A 901 2.92 23.47 -16.99
C VAL A 901 4.39 23.62 -17.36
N GLY A 902 4.86 22.91 -18.39
CA GLY A 902 6.27 22.96 -18.81
C GLY A 902 6.71 24.31 -19.35
N LEU A 903 5.86 25.02 -20.10
CA LEU A 903 6.13 26.40 -20.52
C LEU A 903 6.21 27.36 -19.32
N SER A 904 5.42 27.11 -18.28
CA SER A 904 5.49 27.89 -17.05
C SER A 904 6.74 27.56 -16.22
N VAL A 905 7.22 26.30 -16.24
CA VAL A 905 8.54 25.94 -15.70
C VAL A 905 9.65 26.66 -16.48
N ALA A 906 9.59 26.70 -17.81
CA ALA A 906 10.60 27.37 -18.64
C ALA A 906 10.69 28.86 -18.31
N GLN A 907 9.54 29.53 -18.21
CA GLN A 907 9.49 30.93 -17.79
C GLN A 907 10.05 31.11 -16.38
N GLY A 908 9.66 30.24 -15.43
CA GLY A 908 10.15 30.31 -14.06
C GLY A 908 11.67 30.11 -13.98
N ALA A 909 12.23 29.19 -14.75
CA ALA A 909 13.66 28.92 -14.86
C ALA A 909 14.41 30.11 -15.47
N LYS A 910 13.89 30.71 -16.55
CA LYS A 910 14.46 31.92 -17.16
C LYS A 910 14.51 33.07 -16.15
N MET A 911 13.43 33.27 -15.39
CA MET A 911 13.36 34.32 -14.37
C MET A 911 14.28 34.08 -13.17
N ARG A 912 14.70 32.83 -12.93
CA ARG A 912 15.72 32.46 -11.94
C ARG A 912 17.15 32.51 -12.49
N GLY A 913 17.32 32.90 -13.75
CA GLY A 913 18.65 33.05 -14.37
C GLY A 913 19.28 31.74 -14.81
N ALA A 914 18.50 30.68 -15.08
CA ALA A 914 19.05 29.46 -15.68
C ALA A 914 19.73 29.78 -17.03
N SER A 915 20.93 29.21 -17.23
CA SER A 915 21.76 29.50 -18.42
C SER A 915 21.37 28.65 -19.62
N ILE A 916 20.94 27.42 -19.38
CA ILE A 916 20.52 26.44 -20.38
C ILE A 916 19.15 25.92 -19.98
N ILE A 917 18.17 26.02 -20.88
CA ILE A 917 16.81 25.54 -20.66
C ILE A 917 16.42 24.66 -21.84
N ILE A 918 16.52 23.34 -21.66
CA ILE A 918 16.26 22.34 -22.68
C ILE A 918 14.80 21.89 -22.60
N GLY A 919 14.02 22.12 -23.67
CA GLY A 919 12.67 21.61 -23.82
C GLY A 919 12.65 20.29 -24.57
N VAL A 920 11.99 19.27 -24.01
CA VAL A 920 11.83 17.95 -24.62
C VAL A 920 10.35 17.69 -24.89
N ASP A 921 9.94 17.60 -26.16
CA ASP A 921 8.56 17.30 -26.55
C ASP A 921 8.54 16.56 -27.89
N THR A 922 7.54 15.71 -28.10
CA THR A 922 7.39 14.97 -29.36
C THR A 922 6.79 15.81 -30.48
N ASN A 923 6.15 16.94 -30.16
CA ASN A 923 5.63 17.88 -31.14
C ASN A 923 6.63 19.02 -31.39
N SER A 924 7.32 18.98 -32.54
CA SER A 924 8.29 19.99 -32.95
C SER A 924 7.69 21.39 -33.14
N GLU A 925 6.37 21.53 -33.36
CA GLU A 925 5.70 22.84 -33.44
C GLU A 925 5.77 23.63 -32.12
N LYS A 926 6.02 22.94 -30.99
CA LYS A 926 6.16 23.59 -29.68
C LYS A 926 7.53 24.24 -29.48
N GLN A 927 8.49 24.04 -30.38
CA GLN A 927 9.82 24.65 -30.28
C GLN A 927 9.73 26.18 -30.25
N GLU A 928 9.02 26.80 -31.20
CA GLU A 928 8.90 28.25 -31.29
C GLU A 928 8.16 28.85 -30.09
N LYS A 929 7.11 28.16 -29.63
CA LYS A 929 6.42 28.55 -28.38
C LYS A 929 7.37 28.43 -27.18
N GLY A 930 8.12 27.34 -27.08
CA GLY A 930 9.11 27.13 -26.02
C GLY A 930 10.11 28.28 -25.94
N LYS A 931 10.66 28.72 -27.07
CA LYS A 931 11.61 29.85 -27.15
C LYS A 931 11.02 31.13 -26.55
N ALA A 932 9.75 31.43 -26.86
CA ALA A 932 9.07 32.60 -26.30
C ALA A 932 9.00 32.56 -24.75
N PHE A 933 8.89 31.38 -24.16
CA PHE A 933 8.86 31.17 -22.71
C PHE A 933 10.24 30.92 -22.08
N GLY A 934 11.33 30.94 -22.86
CA GLY A 934 12.70 30.86 -22.36
C GLY A 934 13.45 29.57 -22.64
N VAL A 935 12.87 28.62 -23.38
CA VAL A 935 13.62 27.43 -23.85
C VAL A 935 14.74 27.86 -24.78
N THR A 936 15.98 27.47 -24.47
CA THR A 936 17.18 27.75 -25.27
C THR A 936 17.40 26.68 -26.33
N ASP A 937 17.15 25.42 -25.96
CA ASP A 937 17.42 24.24 -26.79
C ASP A 937 16.19 23.35 -26.82
N PHE A 938 15.90 22.75 -27.97
CA PHE A 938 14.75 21.87 -28.14
C PHE A 938 15.20 20.49 -28.61
N ILE A 939 14.61 19.45 -28.03
CA ILE A 939 14.85 18.07 -28.40
C ILE A 939 13.53 17.39 -28.69
N ASN A 940 13.39 16.85 -29.90
CA ASN A 940 12.35 15.89 -30.21
C ASN A 940 12.91 14.46 -30.06
N PRO A 941 12.44 13.66 -29.09
CA PRO A 941 12.89 12.29 -28.92
C PRO A 941 12.68 11.40 -30.15
N ALA A 942 11.69 11.72 -30.99
CA ALA A 942 11.39 10.95 -32.21
C ALA A 942 12.42 11.17 -33.34
N GLU A 943 13.22 12.24 -33.25
CA GLU A 943 14.24 12.59 -34.25
C GLU A 943 15.64 12.09 -33.83
N LEU A 944 15.76 11.39 -32.70
CA LEU A 944 17.02 10.91 -32.16
C LEU A 944 17.28 9.43 -32.48
N ASN A 945 18.55 9.11 -32.75
CA ASN A 945 19.04 7.73 -32.88
C ASN A 945 19.62 7.16 -31.57
N GLU A 946 19.57 7.95 -30.48
CA GLU A 946 20.10 7.59 -29.17
C GLU A 946 19.12 8.01 -28.06
N PRO A 947 19.22 7.46 -26.83
CA PRO A 947 18.32 7.82 -25.73
C PRO A 947 18.42 9.30 -25.35
N VAL A 948 17.28 9.96 -25.13
CA VAL A 948 17.20 11.42 -24.88
C VAL A 948 18.06 11.87 -23.71
N GLN A 949 18.16 11.06 -22.66
CA GLN A 949 18.98 11.34 -21.47
C GLN A 949 20.47 11.44 -21.79
N GLN A 950 20.98 10.74 -22.81
CA GLN A 950 22.37 10.84 -23.24
C GLN A 950 22.63 12.15 -23.99
N VAL A 951 21.66 12.57 -24.81
CA VAL A 951 21.71 13.87 -25.50
C VAL A 951 21.71 15.01 -24.49
N VAL A 952 20.81 14.96 -23.49
CA VAL A 952 20.78 15.97 -22.42
C VAL A 952 22.11 16.02 -21.68
N LYS A 953 22.66 14.87 -21.25
CA LYS A 953 23.97 14.82 -20.58
C LYS A 953 25.09 15.43 -21.42
N ARG A 954 25.08 15.24 -22.74
CA ARG A 954 26.09 15.83 -23.63
C ARG A 954 25.93 17.34 -23.74
N LEU A 955 24.70 17.84 -23.88
CA LEU A 955 24.43 19.28 -23.99
C LEU A 955 24.73 20.05 -22.69
N THR A 956 24.63 19.38 -21.54
CA THR A 956 24.87 20.00 -20.22
C THR A 956 26.16 19.54 -19.55
N ASN A 957 27.05 18.85 -20.28
CA ASN A 957 28.35 18.38 -19.79
C ASN A 957 28.28 17.50 -18.50
N GLY A 958 27.36 16.53 -18.49
CA GLY A 958 27.26 15.52 -17.42
C GLY A 958 25.84 15.23 -16.92
N GLY A 959 24.89 16.11 -17.25
CA GLY A 959 23.48 16.05 -16.84
C GLY A 959 22.96 17.43 -16.46
N ALA A 960 21.64 17.59 -16.42
CA ALA A 960 21.04 18.86 -16.01
C ALA A 960 21.07 19.00 -14.48
N ASP A 961 21.20 20.23 -13.97
CA ASP A 961 21.11 20.50 -12.53
C ASP A 961 19.68 20.23 -12.03
N TYR A 962 18.69 20.59 -12.85
CA TYR A 962 17.28 20.35 -12.57
C TYR A 962 16.58 19.69 -13.76
N SER A 963 15.75 18.68 -13.49
CA SER A 963 14.83 18.13 -14.48
C SER A 963 13.38 18.21 -14.03
N PHE A 964 12.48 18.51 -14.96
CA PHE A 964 11.05 18.63 -14.68
C PHE A 964 10.27 17.68 -15.59
N GLU A 965 9.47 16.80 -14.99
CA GLU A 965 8.54 15.93 -15.71
C GLU A 965 7.15 16.55 -15.67
N CYS A 966 6.62 16.94 -16.84
CA CYS A 966 5.38 17.69 -17.00
C CYS A 966 4.37 16.99 -17.95
N VAL A 967 4.53 15.68 -18.20
CA VAL A 967 3.69 14.89 -19.12
C VAL A 967 2.66 14.04 -18.37
N GLY A 968 3.07 13.41 -17.26
CA GLY A 968 2.30 12.40 -16.54
C GLY A 968 2.58 10.98 -17.06
N ASP A 969 3.76 10.75 -17.62
CA ASP A 969 4.20 9.42 -18.05
C ASP A 969 5.29 8.91 -17.08
N THR A 970 5.05 7.76 -16.46
CA THR A 970 5.96 7.22 -15.43
C THR A 970 7.31 6.78 -15.98
N GLY A 971 7.40 6.42 -17.26
CA GLY A 971 8.67 6.14 -17.94
C GLY A 971 9.47 7.41 -18.23
N VAL A 972 8.80 8.53 -18.49
CA VAL A 972 9.44 9.84 -18.64
C VAL A 972 10.02 10.32 -17.31
N VAL A 973 9.41 9.99 -16.15
CA VAL A 973 10.00 10.29 -14.83
C VAL A 973 11.39 9.65 -14.69
N SER A 974 11.53 8.38 -15.07
CA SER A 974 12.81 7.67 -15.01
C SER A 974 13.85 8.28 -15.96
N THR A 975 13.40 8.68 -17.15
CA THR A 975 14.23 9.39 -18.14
C THR A 975 14.67 10.75 -17.61
N ALA A 976 13.79 11.51 -16.97
CA ALA A 976 14.09 12.80 -16.35
C ALA A 976 15.11 12.66 -15.22
N LEU A 977 15.01 11.60 -14.40
CA LEU A 977 15.98 11.29 -13.37
C LEU A 977 17.35 10.90 -13.96
N GLN A 978 17.38 10.12 -15.03
CA GLN A 978 18.62 9.77 -15.72
C GLN A 978 19.30 10.96 -16.43
N SER A 979 18.51 11.97 -16.81
CA SER A 979 19.00 13.17 -17.49
C SER A 979 19.69 14.16 -16.54
N CYS A 980 19.50 14.00 -15.22
CA CYS A 980 20.12 14.84 -14.20
C CYS A 980 21.60 14.53 -13.97
N SER A 981 22.34 15.54 -13.51
CA SER A 981 23.73 15.43 -13.06
C SER A 981 23.86 14.42 -11.93
N ASP A 982 24.91 13.59 -12.02
CA ASP A 982 25.40 12.85 -10.85
C ASP A 982 25.80 13.84 -9.73
N GLY A 983 25.62 13.46 -8.48
CA GLY A 983 26.02 14.23 -7.30
C GLY A 983 24.93 15.11 -6.71
N TRP A 984 24.26 15.95 -7.51
CA TRP A 984 23.31 16.96 -7.00
C TRP A 984 22.02 17.10 -7.79
N GLY A 985 21.89 16.46 -8.95
CA GLY A 985 20.77 16.72 -9.85
C GLY A 985 19.40 16.45 -9.22
N LEU A 986 18.48 17.39 -9.37
CA LEU A 986 17.14 17.35 -8.76
C LEU A 986 16.06 17.19 -9.84
N THR A 987 15.31 16.08 -9.75
CA THR A 987 14.15 15.80 -10.60
C THR A 987 12.86 16.12 -9.89
N ILE A 988 12.01 16.95 -10.52
CA ILE A 988 10.70 17.37 -10.03
C ILE A 988 9.62 16.78 -10.93
N THR A 989 8.69 16.01 -10.35
CA THR A 989 7.54 15.47 -11.07
C THR A 989 6.29 16.31 -10.82
N LEU A 990 5.63 16.70 -11.91
CA LEU A 990 4.40 17.51 -11.92
C LEU A 990 3.26 16.81 -12.67
N GLY A 991 3.60 15.94 -13.63
CA GLY A 991 2.63 15.26 -14.47
C GLY A 991 1.68 14.36 -13.68
N VAL A 992 0.40 14.41 -14.01
CA VAL A 992 -0.61 13.53 -13.41
C VAL A 992 -0.68 12.23 -14.21
N PRO A 993 -0.38 11.06 -13.61
CA PRO A 993 -0.31 9.80 -14.33
C PRO A 993 -1.67 9.35 -14.87
N LYS A 994 -1.71 8.89 -16.12
CA LYS A 994 -2.94 8.40 -16.77
C LYS A 994 -3.34 6.99 -16.34
N ALA A 995 -2.38 6.09 -16.11
CA ALA A 995 -2.63 4.71 -15.68
C ALA A 995 -1.37 4.12 -15.04
N LYS A 996 -1.51 3.21 -14.06
CA LYS A 996 -0.41 2.49 -13.38
C LYS A 996 0.70 3.43 -12.87
N PRO A 997 0.48 4.13 -11.75
CA PRO A 997 1.33 5.21 -11.24
C PRO A 997 2.62 4.70 -10.56
N GLU A 998 3.25 3.68 -11.13
CA GLU A 998 4.50 3.12 -10.63
C GLU A 998 5.69 3.71 -11.40
N VAL A 999 6.62 4.32 -10.68
CA VAL A 999 7.89 4.81 -11.25
C VAL A 999 8.98 3.78 -10.94
N SER A 1000 9.72 3.35 -11.97
CA SER A 1000 10.83 2.40 -11.81
C SER A 1000 12.15 3.07 -12.19
N ALA A 1001 13.14 3.04 -11.28
CA ALA A 1001 14.45 3.60 -11.54
C ALA A 1001 15.54 2.69 -10.97
N HIS A 1002 16.72 2.68 -11.61
CA HIS A 1002 17.86 1.95 -11.05
C HIS A 1002 18.30 2.62 -9.76
N TYR A 1003 18.35 1.87 -8.66
CA TYR A 1003 18.64 2.39 -7.32
C TYR A 1003 19.96 3.17 -7.24
N GLY A 1004 20.96 2.79 -8.05
CA GLY A 1004 22.24 3.50 -8.16
C GLY A 1004 22.13 4.96 -8.60
N LEU A 1005 21.04 5.37 -9.27
CA LEU A 1005 20.81 6.78 -9.64
C LEU A 1005 20.59 7.67 -8.42
N LEU A 1006 19.96 7.15 -7.36
CA LEU A 1006 19.76 7.87 -6.11
C LEU A 1006 21.04 7.84 -5.24
N LEU A 1007 21.71 6.68 -5.18
CA LEU A 1007 22.99 6.56 -4.46
C LEU A 1007 24.09 7.47 -5.01
N SER A 1008 24.04 7.78 -6.30
CA SER A 1008 24.96 8.72 -6.95
C SER A 1008 24.63 10.19 -6.65
N GLY A 1009 23.68 10.49 -5.75
CA GLY A 1009 23.41 11.85 -5.27
C GLY A 1009 22.24 12.57 -5.96
N ARG A 1010 21.52 11.92 -6.89
CA ARG A 1010 20.31 12.52 -7.46
C ARG A 1010 19.14 12.48 -6.50
N THR A 1011 18.28 13.47 -6.61
CA THR A 1011 17.06 13.58 -5.82
C THR A 1011 15.82 13.53 -6.72
N LEU A 1012 14.80 12.76 -6.33
CA LEU A 1012 13.48 12.76 -6.96
C LEU A 1012 12.46 13.35 -5.99
N LYS A 1013 11.72 14.38 -6.41
CA LYS A 1013 10.74 15.11 -5.61
C LYS A 1013 9.44 15.31 -6.39
N GLY A 1014 8.30 15.19 -5.73
CA GLY A 1014 7.01 15.56 -6.32
C GLY A 1014 6.66 17.02 -6.06
N SER A 1015 5.87 17.62 -6.94
CA SER A 1015 5.32 18.97 -6.78
C SER A 1015 3.83 18.99 -7.08
N LEU A 1016 3.00 19.24 -6.06
CA LEU A 1016 1.60 19.57 -6.27
C LEU A 1016 1.42 21.08 -6.20
N PHE A 1017 0.78 21.65 -7.22
CA PHE A 1017 0.50 23.08 -7.32
C PHE A 1017 1.74 23.97 -7.10
N GLY A 1018 2.93 23.49 -7.49
CA GLY A 1018 4.16 24.28 -7.40
C GLY A 1018 4.60 24.60 -5.98
N GLY A 1019 4.11 23.87 -4.98
CA GLY A 1019 4.42 24.16 -3.58
C GLY A 1019 3.77 25.44 -3.03
N TRP A 1020 2.89 26.10 -3.80
CA TRP A 1020 2.19 27.30 -3.36
C TRP A 1020 1.15 26.97 -2.30
N ARG A 1021 1.13 27.73 -1.20
CA ARG A 1021 0.02 27.77 -0.25
C ARG A 1021 -1.02 28.77 -0.77
N PRO A 1022 -2.25 28.32 -1.04
CA PRO A 1022 -3.16 29.13 -1.82
C PRO A 1022 -3.45 30.53 -1.30
N LYS A 1023 -3.69 30.69 0.00
CA LYS A 1023 -4.09 31.98 0.55
C LYS A 1023 -2.89 32.82 0.93
N SER A 1024 -1.84 32.16 1.41
CA SER A 1024 -0.62 32.84 1.84
C SER A 1024 0.22 33.33 0.66
N ASP A 1025 0.29 32.58 -0.45
CA ASP A 1025 1.30 32.81 -1.48
C ASP A 1025 0.73 33.24 -2.86
N LEU A 1026 -0.45 32.76 -3.29
CA LEU A 1026 -0.97 33.12 -4.63
C LEU A 1026 -1.33 34.60 -4.84
N PRO A 1027 -1.78 35.39 -3.85
CA PRO A 1027 -2.03 36.81 -4.07
C PRO A 1027 -0.81 37.53 -4.68
N LEU A 1028 0.40 37.18 -4.24
CA LEU A 1028 1.64 37.73 -4.78
C LEU A 1028 1.87 37.32 -6.24
N LEU A 1029 1.49 36.10 -6.61
CA LEU A 1029 1.60 35.64 -8.00
C LEU A 1029 0.62 36.38 -8.93
N VAL A 1030 -0.61 36.63 -8.45
CA VAL A 1030 -1.60 37.42 -9.18
C VAL A 1030 -1.11 38.87 -9.35
N GLU A 1031 -0.50 39.45 -8.32
CA GLU A 1031 0.09 40.79 -8.38
C GLU A 1031 1.24 40.84 -9.40
N LYS A 1032 2.14 39.84 -9.41
CA LYS A 1032 3.20 39.73 -10.42
C LYS A 1032 2.66 39.72 -11.85
N TYR A 1033 1.53 39.05 -12.07
CA TYR A 1033 0.84 39.11 -13.36
C TYR A 1033 0.30 40.51 -13.66
N GLY A 1034 -0.36 41.15 -12.69
CA GLY A 1034 -0.84 42.54 -12.83
C GLY A 1034 0.28 43.53 -13.15
N ASN A 1035 1.47 43.31 -12.60
CA ASN A 1035 2.69 44.08 -12.86
C ASN A 1035 3.40 43.70 -14.17
N LYS A 1036 2.86 42.72 -14.92
CA LYS A 1036 3.45 42.18 -16.16
C LYS A 1036 4.83 41.55 -15.96
N GLU A 1037 5.15 41.09 -14.76
CA GLU A 1037 6.38 40.37 -14.45
C GLU A 1037 6.34 38.92 -14.93
N ILE A 1038 5.13 38.34 -15.04
CA ILE A 1038 4.90 37.00 -15.61
C ILE A 1038 3.95 37.06 -16.81
N GLN A 1039 4.23 36.22 -17.78
CA GLN A 1039 3.44 36.01 -18.98
C GLN A 1039 2.42 34.90 -18.74
N VAL A 1040 1.14 35.26 -18.79
CA VAL A 1040 -0.01 34.33 -18.75
C VAL A 1040 -0.75 34.34 -20.08
N ASP A 1041 -0.93 35.52 -20.68
CA ASP A 1041 -1.71 35.72 -21.90
C ASP A 1041 -1.25 34.84 -23.06
N GLY A 1042 0.07 34.69 -23.25
CA GLY A 1042 0.63 33.84 -24.32
C GLY A 1042 0.35 32.34 -24.17
N LEU A 1043 -0.20 31.89 -23.04
CA LEU A 1043 -0.64 30.51 -22.82
C LEU A 1043 -2.09 30.29 -23.24
N VAL A 1044 -2.87 31.37 -23.39
CA VAL A 1044 -4.23 31.33 -23.92
C VAL A 1044 -4.15 31.24 -25.44
N THR A 1045 -4.57 30.10 -25.98
CA THR A 1045 -4.59 29.85 -27.43
C THR A 1045 -5.98 30.02 -28.05
N HIS A 1046 -7.01 29.92 -27.23
CA HIS A 1046 -8.41 29.98 -27.65
C HIS A 1046 -9.24 30.67 -26.56
N ASP A 1047 -10.19 31.49 -26.99
CA ASP A 1047 -11.24 32.09 -26.16
C ASP A 1047 -12.58 31.64 -26.75
N MET A 1048 -13.48 31.08 -25.94
CA MET A 1048 -14.75 30.50 -26.39
C MET A 1048 -15.91 30.86 -25.47
N PRO A 1049 -17.14 30.96 -26.00
CA PRO A 1049 -18.34 31.07 -25.16
C PRO A 1049 -18.63 29.73 -24.45
N PHE A 1050 -19.32 29.79 -23.31
CA PHE A 1050 -19.69 28.60 -22.52
C PHE A 1050 -20.51 27.56 -23.31
N SER A 1051 -21.30 27.98 -24.30
CA SER A 1051 -22.03 27.09 -25.20
C SER A 1051 -21.13 26.11 -25.97
N ASP A 1052 -19.87 26.48 -26.19
CA ASP A 1052 -18.94 25.76 -27.05
C ASP A 1052 -17.93 24.93 -26.25
N ILE A 1053 -18.23 24.64 -24.98
CA ILE A 1053 -17.32 23.93 -24.07
C ILE A 1053 -16.88 22.55 -24.59
N ASN A 1054 -17.74 21.83 -25.31
CA ASN A 1054 -17.37 20.55 -25.94
C ASN A 1054 -16.31 20.73 -27.02
N LYS A 1055 -16.41 21.80 -27.83
CA LYS A 1055 -15.40 22.14 -28.84
C LYS A 1055 -14.06 22.48 -28.20
N ALA A 1056 -14.09 23.13 -27.04
CA ALA A 1056 -12.88 23.41 -26.27
C ALA A 1056 -12.24 22.11 -25.70
N LEU A 1057 -13.04 21.13 -25.28
CA LEU A 1057 -12.55 19.79 -24.90
C LEU A 1057 -11.93 19.05 -26.10
N GLU A 1058 -12.58 19.10 -27.28
CA GLU A 1058 -12.09 18.51 -28.52
C GLU A 1058 -10.73 19.09 -28.94
N LEU A 1059 -10.59 20.42 -28.95
CA LEU A 1059 -9.31 21.08 -29.26
C LEU A 1059 -8.18 20.67 -28.30
N MET A 1060 -8.53 20.42 -27.03
CA MET A 1060 -7.58 19.89 -26.07
C MET A 1060 -7.22 18.45 -26.41
N LEU A 1061 -8.18 17.58 -26.74
CA LEU A 1061 -7.91 16.19 -27.17
C LEU A 1061 -7.03 16.11 -28.43
N GLU A 1062 -7.27 16.98 -29.40
CA GLU A 1062 -6.48 17.07 -30.64
C GLU A 1062 -5.07 17.66 -30.43
N ASN A 1063 -4.70 18.06 -29.21
CA ASN A 1063 -3.43 18.72 -28.87
C ASN A 1063 -3.18 20.05 -29.61
N LYS A 1064 -4.25 20.69 -30.11
CA LYS A 1064 -4.19 22.01 -30.76
C LYS A 1064 -4.28 23.19 -29.78
N CYS A 1065 -4.60 22.90 -28.52
CA CYS A 1065 -4.83 23.89 -27.47
C CYS A 1065 -3.81 23.79 -26.31
N LEU A 1066 -3.26 24.92 -25.88
CA LEU A 1066 -2.53 25.03 -24.60
C LEU A 1066 -3.52 25.30 -23.46
N ARG A 1067 -4.19 26.44 -23.54
CA ARG A 1067 -5.37 26.78 -22.74
C ARG A 1067 -6.47 27.36 -23.62
N CYS A 1068 -7.69 26.94 -23.31
CA CYS A 1068 -8.91 27.52 -23.84
C CYS A 1068 -9.64 28.15 -22.67
N VAL A 1069 -9.85 29.47 -22.73
CA VAL A 1069 -10.66 30.19 -21.75
C VAL A 1069 -12.09 30.15 -22.23
N VAL A 1070 -12.99 29.75 -21.34
CA VAL A 1070 -14.42 29.65 -21.53
C VAL A 1070 -15.08 30.78 -20.75
N HIS A 1071 -15.81 31.62 -21.47
CA HIS A 1071 -16.46 32.82 -20.94
C HIS A 1071 -17.90 32.52 -20.56
N MET A 1072 -18.26 32.77 -19.30
CA MET A 1072 -19.64 32.62 -18.85
C MET A 1072 -20.53 33.71 -19.46
N PRO A 1073 -21.82 33.41 -19.70
CA PRO A 1073 -22.80 34.40 -20.15
C PRO A 1073 -22.86 35.58 -19.16
N ARG A 1074 -22.87 36.80 -19.70
CA ARG A 1074 -22.84 38.03 -18.88
C ARG A 1074 -24.10 38.21 -18.04
#